data_AF-R6XXD0-F1
#
_entry.id   AF-R6XXD0-F1
#
_cell.length_a   1.000
_cell.length_b   1.000
_cell.length_c   1.000
_cell.angle_alpha   90.00
_cell.angle_beta   90.00
_cell.angle_gamma   90.00
#
_symmetry.space_group_name_H-M   'P 1'
#
loop_
_entity.id
_entity.type
_entity.pdbx_description
1 polymer ?
#
loop_
_entity_poly.entity_id
_entity_poly.type
_entity_poly.pdbx_seq_one_letter_code
_entity_poly.pdbx_strand_id
1 'polypeptide(L)'
;MINRITKENLDDFIKEFVESLKDNGFFKKNLKEEDYADFSTILKDELLLNLNKKNKKYINRDTVLYWINKPQFSEFIEQNKLMNKINQVDFFNKNNKFNNSLYDFFAYKKNKPFIFIGVLVFLVLLLALISIFTDSIVCFIFSLIFAIPTIFLLTYYFNIFKPKASDEKLPLAIKIPVLFIATAIFILFYYFIILPPLSFKSGSFVIFITISIILTSSVIVYAIYKLFIKNLKSTAKIYKWTISSILGVSILFSIVGELTSAELFRAKDYANLLTIETINDTQKLNEDFNYKDNDIVLPILDKAMALRQAEIALGDFGNQYYINQNHFNIQSFEYEGVQKIIRVVPLEYSNFFLSMQNNKIGTPGYIYVDLVTGENKLITDYPIVYCESAKLYSDLLRHIRLNNIYDLFDSYYFEIDDNYHPYWIVPCYEKKVGVFGGKVPSKVLTIEADTGTINSYNIDNAPLWIDHVVDLKIVENLASYNFKYKKGFINATIGTKEDVFIINEGYNYFIKDGEPFYVSSVTSSDERDQTAIGFITFSLRTMKAKFYSKIGITENRAMDIARLDDSVKAMNLTATWPIYISINNTPTFFLTLKNDVKVQKYVFINQETGEEPIIEDSLLMAYTEYLKSLGGKVESNTVSGTVSRKEIVGNFAYFTVENNNDIVYKAPLDMNSKLYVMMKGDYISFNYILQESEYLVVEIDSLVLA
;
A
#
# COMPACT_ATOMS: atom_id res chain seq x y z
N MET A 1 16.59 52.80 -23.68
CA MET A 1 17.39 53.04 -22.47
C MET A 1 18.82 52.59 -22.61
N ILE A 2 19.64 53.62 -22.78
CA ILE A 2 21.09 53.60 -22.86
C ILE A 2 21.67 52.92 -21.61
N ASN A 3 22.39 51.81 -21.79
CA ASN A 3 22.99 51.06 -20.67
C ASN A 3 24.37 51.58 -20.26
N ARG A 4 25.08 52.24 -21.19
CA ARG A 4 26.39 52.85 -20.98
C ARG A 4 26.31 54.34 -21.28
N ILE A 5 26.42 55.14 -20.23
CA ILE A 5 26.32 56.59 -20.26
C ILE A 5 27.73 57.14 -20.49
N THR A 6 27.93 57.75 -21.63
CA THR A 6 29.15 58.40 -22.10
C THR A 6 28.88 59.89 -22.21
N LYS A 7 29.92 60.71 -22.46
CA LYS A 7 29.71 62.14 -22.70
C LYS A 7 28.81 62.41 -23.92
N GLU A 8 28.90 61.56 -24.94
CA GLU A 8 28.20 61.73 -26.22
C GLU A 8 26.69 61.45 -26.13
N ASN A 9 26.28 60.55 -25.23
CA ASN A 9 24.88 60.14 -25.08
C ASN A 9 24.29 60.51 -23.71
N LEU A 10 24.96 61.39 -22.96
CA LEU A 10 24.52 61.82 -21.64
C LEU A 10 23.18 62.56 -21.72
N ASP A 11 23.02 63.43 -22.71
CA ASP A 11 21.82 64.26 -22.86
C ASP A 11 20.59 63.43 -23.23
N ASP A 12 20.76 62.46 -24.13
CA ASP A 12 19.72 61.51 -24.48
C ASP A 12 19.34 60.62 -23.30
N PHE A 13 20.32 60.18 -22.50
CA PHE A 13 20.05 59.41 -21.29
C PHE A 13 19.26 60.23 -20.26
N ILE A 14 19.66 61.47 -20.01
CA ILE A 14 18.98 62.36 -19.06
C ILE A 14 17.53 62.60 -19.51
N LYS A 15 17.32 62.86 -20.81
CA LYS A 15 15.98 63.06 -21.38
C LYS A 15 15.10 61.81 -21.22
N GLU A 16 15.58 60.64 -21.64
CA GLU A 16 14.84 59.37 -21.47
C GLU A 16 14.55 59.07 -20.00
N PHE A 17 15.50 59.36 -19.11
CA PHE A 17 15.36 59.10 -17.69
C PHE A 17 14.30 60.01 -17.04
N VAL A 18 14.30 61.29 -17.36
CA VAL A 18 13.33 62.27 -16.84
C VAL A 18 11.93 62.03 -17.40
N GLU A 19 11.80 61.72 -18.70
CA GLU A 19 10.51 61.33 -19.30
C GLU A 19 9.94 60.07 -18.63
N SER A 20 10.78 59.07 -18.38
CA SER A 20 10.38 57.86 -17.65
C SER A 20 9.90 58.15 -16.23
N LEU A 21 10.48 59.14 -15.54
CA LEU A 21 10.03 59.54 -14.20
C LEU A 21 8.67 60.25 -14.25
N LYS A 22 8.44 61.10 -15.27
CA LYS A 22 7.16 61.77 -15.53
C LYS A 22 6.04 60.74 -15.81
N ASP A 23 6.29 59.80 -16.71
CA ASP A 23 5.30 58.80 -17.15
C ASP A 23 4.85 57.87 -16.02
N ASN A 24 5.80 57.42 -15.20
CA ASN A 24 5.52 56.54 -14.07
C ASN A 24 4.90 57.28 -12.87
N GLY A 25 4.70 58.59 -12.98
CA GLY A 25 4.09 59.38 -11.91
C GLY A 25 4.93 59.45 -10.64
N PHE A 26 6.25 59.31 -10.78
CA PHE A 26 7.16 59.16 -9.65
C PHE A 26 7.14 60.39 -8.72
N PHE A 27 6.82 61.58 -9.27
CA PHE A 27 6.64 62.81 -8.51
C PHE A 27 5.21 63.38 -8.54
N LYS A 28 4.17 62.56 -8.80
CA LYS A 28 2.82 63.04 -9.17
C LYS A 28 2.01 63.82 -8.12
N LYS A 29 2.56 64.14 -6.96
CA LYS A 29 1.92 65.09 -6.03
C LYS A 29 2.89 66.23 -5.73
N ASN A 30 2.74 67.33 -6.50
CA ASN A 30 3.14 68.72 -6.16
C ASN A 30 4.38 69.36 -6.86
N LEU A 31 4.83 68.90 -8.03
CA LEU A 31 5.88 69.61 -8.81
C LEU A 31 5.37 70.16 -10.16
N LYS A 32 5.88 71.34 -10.56
CA LYS A 32 5.65 72.00 -11.86
C LYS A 32 6.67 71.50 -12.90
N GLU A 33 6.44 71.75 -14.20
CA GLU A 33 7.38 71.31 -15.26
C GLU A 33 8.79 71.89 -15.10
N GLU A 34 8.90 73.11 -14.57
CA GLU A 34 10.15 73.81 -14.26
C GLU A 34 11.03 72.99 -13.27
N ASP A 35 10.41 72.30 -12.31
CA ASP A 35 11.12 71.52 -11.29
C ASP A 35 11.79 70.24 -11.89
N TYR A 36 11.27 69.73 -13.01
CA TYR A 36 11.90 68.62 -13.74
C TYR A 36 13.08 69.08 -14.60
N ALA A 37 13.06 70.31 -15.09
CA ALA A 37 14.17 70.90 -15.84
C ALA A 37 15.38 71.16 -14.92
N ASP A 38 15.13 71.61 -13.69
CA ASP A 38 16.17 71.78 -12.67
C ASP A 38 16.79 70.44 -12.28
N PHE A 39 15.97 69.41 -12.03
CA PHE A 39 16.47 68.05 -11.74
C PHE A 39 17.28 67.45 -12.89
N SER A 40 16.82 67.64 -14.13
CA SER A 40 17.52 67.21 -15.34
C SER A 40 18.92 67.84 -15.44
N THR A 41 19.02 69.14 -15.16
CA THR A 41 20.28 69.89 -15.22
C THR A 41 21.25 69.44 -14.12
N ILE A 42 20.74 69.29 -12.89
CA ILE A 42 21.51 68.80 -11.74
C ILE A 42 22.06 67.39 -11.97
N LEU A 43 21.22 66.46 -12.43
CA LEU A 43 21.63 65.09 -12.67
C LEU A 43 22.66 65.02 -13.81
N LYS A 44 22.52 65.86 -14.83
CA LYS A 44 23.48 65.98 -15.93
C LYS A 44 24.83 66.46 -15.43
N ASP A 45 24.88 67.51 -14.62
CA ASP A 45 26.13 68.07 -14.11
C ASP A 45 26.89 67.08 -13.21
N GLU A 46 26.19 66.35 -12.34
CA GLU A 46 26.83 65.38 -11.44
C GLU A 46 27.36 64.15 -12.19
N LEU A 47 26.63 63.67 -13.21
CA LEU A 47 27.09 62.59 -14.07
C LEU A 47 28.28 63.02 -14.95
N LEU A 48 28.26 64.26 -15.44
CA LEU A 48 29.38 64.85 -16.18
C LEU A 48 30.62 64.99 -15.28
N LEU A 49 30.44 65.47 -14.04
CA LEU A 49 31.50 65.58 -13.03
C LEU A 49 32.12 64.21 -12.74
N ASN A 50 31.31 63.15 -12.63
CA ASN A 50 31.80 61.80 -12.38
C ASN A 50 32.48 61.14 -13.59
N LEU A 51 32.00 61.42 -14.80
CA LEU A 51 32.71 61.05 -16.04
C LEU A 51 34.08 61.73 -16.09
N ASN A 52 34.18 62.98 -15.63
CA ASN A 52 35.40 63.79 -15.61
C ASN A 52 36.37 63.45 -14.46
N LYS A 53 35.90 63.28 -13.21
CA LYS A 53 36.74 63.03 -12.02
C LYS A 53 37.49 61.71 -12.03
N LYS A 54 37.15 60.76 -12.93
CA LYS A 54 37.71 59.40 -12.94
C LYS A 54 38.20 58.92 -14.32
N ASN A 55 38.28 59.78 -15.33
CA ASN A 55 38.57 59.38 -16.73
C ASN A 55 37.77 58.14 -17.18
N LYS A 56 36.51 58.03 -16.72
CA LYS A 56 35.68 56.87 -17.02
C LYS A 56 35.15 56.99 -18.44
N LYS A 57 35.42 55.98 -19.26
CA LYS A 57 34.93 55.89 -20.65
C LYS A 57 33.40 55.84 -20.71
N TYR A 58 32.75 55.29 -19.67
CA TYR A 58 31.30 55.31 -19.49
C TYR A 58 30.93 55.07 -18.00
N ILE A 59 29.69 55.42 -17.64
CA ILE A 59 29.02 55.03 -16.40
C ILE A 59 27.93 54.02 -16.74
N ASN A 60 27.89 52.89 -16.05
CA ASN A 60 26.79 51.94 -16.20
C ASN A 60 25.52 52.52 -15.59
N ARG A 61 24.39 52.31 -16.27
CA ARG A 61 23.07 52.76 -15.81
C ARG A 61 22.73 52.35 -14.38
N ASP A 62 23.10 51.13 -13.97
CA ASP A 62 22.86 50.64 -12.60
C ASP A 62 23.66 51.41 -11.54
N THR A 63 24.82 51.96 -11.92
CA THR A 63 25.61 52.83 -11.05
C THR A 63 24.91 54.16 -10.78
N VAL A 64 24.19 54.69 -11.79
CA VAL A 64 23.39 55.91 -11.64
C VAL A 64 22.21 55.69 -10.70
N LEU A 65 21.51 54.56 -10.86
CA LEU A 65 20.42 54.16 -9.97
C LEU A 65 20.90 53.98 -8.53
N TYR A 66 22.10 53.42 -8.33
CA TYR A 66 22.71 53.29 -7.01
C TYR A 66 23.12 54.64 -6.40
N TRP A 67 23.59 55.60 -7.20
CA TRP A 67 23.99 56.93 -6.72
C TRP A 67 22.82 57.81 -6.31
N ILE A 68 21.71 57.77 -7.05
CA ILE A 68 20.49 58.51 -6.72
C ILE A 68 19.95 58.12 -5.32
N ASN A 69 20.28 56.92 -4.86
CA ASN A 69 19.89 56.41 -3.54
C ASN A 69 20.90 56.73 -2.40
N LYS A 70 21.97 57.50 -2.66
CA LYS A 70 22.96 57.86 -1.64
C LYS A 70 22.56 59.11 -0.83
N PRO A 71 22.92 59.17 0.47
CA PRO A 71 22.66 60.34 1.33
C PRO A 71 23.28 61.66 0.83
N GLN A 72 24.40 61.57 0.10
CA GLN A 72 25.08 62.74 -0.46
C GLN A 72 24.24 63.40 -1.56
N PHE A 73 23.45 62.62 -2.30
CA PHE A 73 22.52 63.15 -3.30
C PHE A 73 21.27 63.76 -2.64
N SER A 74 20.85 63.22 -1.50
CA SER A 74 19.76 63.80 -0.71
C SER A 74 20.13 65.15 -0.09
N GLU A 75 21.33 65.27 0.51
CA GLU A 75 21.84 66.54 1.04
C GLU A 75 22.02 67.60 -0.06
N PHE A 76 22.42 67.18 -1.26
CA PHE A 76 22.59 68.07 -2.41
C PHE A 76 21.25 68.57 -3.01
N ILE A 77 20.21 67.74 -3.02
CA ILE A 77 18.83 68.16 -3.38
C ILE A 77 18.25 69.10 -2.33
N GLU A 78 18.60 68.90 -1.06
CA GLU A 78 18.17 69.74 0.06
C GLU A 78 18.81 71.14 0.01
N GLN A 79 20.12 71.24 -0.33
CA GLN A 79 20.83 72.51 -0.52
C GLN A 79 20.28 73.36 -1.69
N ASN A 80 19.74 72.74 -2.73
CA ASN A 80 19.16 73.42 -3.89
C ASN A 80 17.66 73.78 -3.74
N LYS A 81 17.10 73.75 -2.51
CA LYS A 81 15.72 74.14 -2.17
C LYS A 81 14.59 73.38 -2.89
N LEU A 82 14.85 72.22 -3.52
CA LEU A 82 13.79 71.37 -4.08
C LEU A 82 13.01 70.59 -2.99
N MET A 83 13.58 70.44 -1.80
CA MET A 83 12.99 69.69 -0.67
C MET A 83 11.74 70.34 -0.05
N ASN A 84 11.52 71.66 -0.19
CA ASN A 84 10.31 72.28 0.39
C ASN A 84 9.02 72.00 -0.40
N LYS A 85 9.09 71.43 -1.61
CA LYS A 85 7.91 71.03 -2.41
C LYS A 85 7.64 69.52 -2.43
N ILE A 86 8.60 68.69 -2.00
CA ILE A 86 8.48 67.24 -1.98
C ILE A 86 8.21 66.85 -0.52
N ASN A 87 6.99 66.39 -0.21
CA ASN A 87 6.65 65.96 1.15
C ASN A 87 7.65 64.91 1.65
N GLN A 88 8.23 65.21 2.81
CA GLN A 88 9.42 64.62 3.42
C GLN A 88 9.33 63.14 3.84
N VAL A 89 8.38 62.33 3.36
CA VAL A 89 8.09 61.01 4.00
C VAL A 89 8.33 59.77 3.11
N ASP A 90 8.39 59.88 1.78
CA ASP A 90 8.44 58.65 0.94
C ASP A 90 9.73 58.41 0.15
N PHE A 91 10.67 59.36 0.11
CA PHE A 91 11.86 59.19 -0.74
C PHE A 91 12.95 58.31 -0.10
N PHE A 92 13.08 58.30 1.23
CA PHE A 92 14.19 57.65 1.94
C PHE A 92 13.77 56.71 3.08
N ASN A 93 12.53 56.21 3.05
CA ASN A 93 12.12 55.23 4.05
C ASN A 93 12.79 53.87 3.74
N LYS A 94 13.71 53.45 4.61
CA LYS A 94 14.60 52.26 4.47
C LYS A 94 13.85 50.92 4.31
N ASN A 95 12.53 50.92 4.39
CA ASN A 95 11.65 49.76 4.29
C ASN A 95 10.68 49.77 3.09
N ASN A 96 10.77 50.71 2.14
CA ASN A 96 9.86 50.73 0.99
C ASN A 96 10.58 50.54 -0.37
N LYS A 97 10.33 49.36 -0.97
CA LYS A 97 10.08 49.10 -2.40
C LYS A 97 11.03 49.62 -3.50
N PHE A 98 12.18 50.21 -3.19
CA PHE A 98 13.10 50.63 -4.25
C PHE A 98 13.96 49.48 -4.80
N ASN A 99 14.32 48.50 -3.97
CA ASN A 99 15.16 47.37 -4.39
C ASN A 99 14.41 46.27 -5.17
N ASN A 100 13.13 46.02 -4.89
CA ASN A 100 12.42 44.92 -5.55
C ASN A 100 11.83 45.32 -6.90
N SER A 101 11.36 46.56 -7.07
CA SER A 101 10.70 47.00 -8.29
C SER A 101 11.58 46.93 -9.54
N LEU A 102 12.85 47.34 -9.44
CA LEU A 102 13.78 47.39 -10.57
C LEU A 102 14.50 46.06 -10.80
N TYR A 103 14.84 45.31 -9.75
CA TYR A 103 15.47 43.99 -9.89
C TYR A 103 14.45 42.93 -10.37
N ASP A 104 13.21 42.96 -9.88
CA ASP A 104 12.12 42.12 -10.37
C ASP A 104 11.74 42.46 -11.82
N PHE A 105 11.92 43.71 -12.26
CA PHE A 105 11.62 44.12 -13.63
C PHE A 105 12.55 43.46 -14.67
N PHE A 106 13.82 43.20 -14.34
CA PHE A 106 14.80 42.66 -15.29
C PHE A 106 14.91 41.12 -15.26
N ALA A 107 14.64 40.45 -14.13
CA ALA A 107 14.61 38.99 -14.07
C ALA A 107 13.34 38.36 -14.68
N TYR A 108 12.21 39.07 -14.66
CA TYR A 108 10.89 38.52 -14.96
C TYR A 108 10.57 38.35 -16.46
N LYS A 109 11.40 38.91 -17.36
CA LYS A 109 11.09 38.91 -18.80
C LYS A 109 11.62 37.70 -19.59
N LYS A 110 12.55 36.90 -19.03
CA LYS A 110 13.22 35.81 -19.78
C LYS A 110 12.86 34.37 -19.38
N ASN A 111 12.33 34.13 -18.18
CA ASN A 111 12.11 32.77 -17.65
C ASN A 111 10.65 32.37 -17.41
N LYS A 112 9.69 32.98 -18.13
CA LYS A 112 8.27 32.61 -18.03
C LYS A 112 7.97 31.11 -18.27
N PRO A 113 8.58 30.40 -19.24
CA PRO A 113 8.34 28.97 -19.41
C PRO A 113 9.04 28.11 -18.34
N PHE A 114 10.21 28.50 -17.85
CA PHE A 114 10.99 27.72 -16.88
C PHE A 114 10.37 27.73 -15.47
N ILE A 115 9.74 28.82 -15.05
CA ILE A 115 9.02 28.88 -13.78
C ILE A 115 7.74 28.03 -13.86
N PHE A 116 7.04 28.03 -15.00
CA PHE A 116 5.86 27.19 -15.21
C PHE A 116 6.22 25.70 -15.21
N ILE A 117 7.29 25.31 -15.90
CA ILE A 117 7.78 23.92 -15.90
C ILE A 117 8.28 23.51 -14.51
N GLY A 118 9.02 24.38 -13.80
CA GLY A 118 9.50 24.10 -12.44
C GLY A 118 8.36 23.93 -11.43
N VAL A 119 7.31 24.75 -11.51
CA VAL A 119 6.12 24.63 -10.66
C VAL A 119 5.29 23.42 -11.04
N LEU A 120 5.18 23.09 -12.32
CA LEU A 120 4.47 21.89 -12.79
C LEU A 120 5.20 20.61 -12.33
N VAL A 121 6.52 20.55 -12.49
CA VAL A 121 7.38 19.44 -12.02
C VAL A 121 7.30 19.32 -10.50
N PHE A 122 7.30 20.43 -9.76
CA PHE A 122 7.11 20.43 -8.31
C PHE A 122 5.71 19.92 -7.92
N LEU A 123 4.66 20.31 -8.62
CA LEU A 123 3.28 19.85 -8.38
C LEU A 123 3.12 18.35 -8.69
N VAL A 124 3.77 17.87 -9.76
CA VAL A 124 3.80 16.46 -10.17
C VAL A 124 4.54 15.61 -9.13
N LEU A 125 5.71 16.03 -8.68
CA LEU A 125 6.49 15.35 -7.65
C LEU A 125 5.73 15.34 -6.31
N LEU A 126 5.00 16.40 -6.00
CA LEU A 126 4.18 16.51 -4.80
C LEU A 126 2.91 15.64 -4.86
N LEU A 127 2.28 15.51 -6.04
CA LEU A 127 1.15 14.59 -6.27
C LEU A 127 1.60 13.13 -6.22
N ALA A 128 2.81 12.82 -6.69
CA ALA A 128 3.44 11.51 -6.52
C ALA A 128 3.82 11.20 -5.07
N LEU A 129 4.04 12.22 -4.24
CA LEU A 129 4.19 12.07 -2.78
C LEU A 129 2.85 11.82 -2.07
N ILE A 130 1.73 12.35 -2.61
CA ILE A 130 0.38 12.14 -2.06
C ILE A 130 -0.14 10.73 -2.36
N SER A 131 0.24 10.11 -3.47
CA SER A 131 -0.10 8.71 -3.78
C SER A 131 0.57 7.67 -2.87
N ILE A 132 1.43 8.10 -1.95
CA ILE A 132 2.07 7.24 -0.93
C ILE A 132 1.17 7.09 0.30
N PHE A 133 0.20 8.00 0.52
CA PHE A 133 -0.68 7.97 1.69
C PHE A 133 -2.03 7.34 1.33
N THR A 134 -2.37 6.24 1.98
CA THR A 134 -3.52 5.35 1.67
C THR A 134 -4.85 5.80 2.27
N ASP A 135 -4.88 6.87 3.06
CA ASP A 135 -6.09 7.29 3.80
C ASP A 135 -6.88 8.40 3.10
N SER A 136 -8.16 8.08 2.81
CA SER A 136 -9.09 8.91 2.03
C SER A 136 -9.31 10.33 2.58
N ILE A 137 -9.25 10.53 3.91
CA ILE A 137 -9.43 11.83 4.56
C ILE A 137 -8.17 12.70 4.45
N VAL A 138 -6.98 12.10 4.55
CA VAL A 138 -5.71 12.82 4.44
C VAL A 138 -5.48 13.24 2.98
N CYS A 139 -5.77 12.36 2.01
CA CYS A 139 -5.75 12.72 0.59
C CYS A 139 -6.76 13.84 0.27
N PHE A 140 -7.96 13.82 0.87
CA PHE A 140 -8.94 14.89 0.71
C PHE A 140 -8.44 16.23 1.25
N ILE A 141 -7.90 16.25 2.47
CA ILE A 141 -7.36 17.46 3.10
C ILE A 141 -6.15 17.99 2.32
N PHE A 142 -5.22 17.13 1.90
CA PHE A 142 -4.09 17.51 1.06
C PHE A 142 -4.56 18.05 -0.30
N SER A 143 -5.51 17.38 -0.96
CA SER A 143 -6.06 17.86 -2.24
C SER A 143 -6.72 19.24 -2.11
N LEU A 144 -7.39 19.53 -0.99
CA LEU A 144 -7.97 20.85 -0.70
C LEU A 144 -6.90 21.90 -0.40
N ILE A 145 -5.89 21.56 0.41
CA ILE A 145 -4.77 22.44 0.75
C ILE A 145 -3.97 22.83 -0.50
N PHE A 146 -3.89 21.96 -1.53
CA PHE A 146 -3.17 22.23 -2.78
C PHE A 146 -4.04 22.71 -3.95
N ALA A 147 -5.36 22.48 -3.90
CA ALA A 147 -6.34 23.15 -4.77
C ALA A 147 -6.34 24.68 -4.53
N ILE A 148 -6.11 25.13 -3.29
CA ILE A 148 -6.07 26.56 -2.96
C ILE A 148 -4.90 27.29 -3.66
N PRO A 149 -3.64 26.81 -3.62
CA PRO A 149 -2.51 27.34 -4.39
C PRO A 149 -2.71 27.29 -5.90
N THR A 150 -3.31 26.23 -6.45
CA THR A 150 -3.58 26.14 -7.91
C THR A 150 -4.69 27.10 -8.33
N ILE A 151 -5.72 27.29 -7.50
CA ILE A 151 -6.73 28.35 -7.65
C ILE A 151 -6.07 29.71 -7.48
N PHE A 152 -5.15 29.91 -6.54
CA PHE A 152 -4.41 31.16 -6.37
C PHE A 152 -3.47 31.44 -7.55
N LEU A 153 -2.83 30.41 -8.10
CA LEU A 153 -2.00 30.46 -9.30
C LEU A 153 -2.85 30.76 -10.53
N LEU A 154 -4.03 30.17 -10.67
CA LEU A 154 -5.01 30.53 -11.70
C LEU A 154 -5.46 31.97 -11.52
N THR A 155 -5.79 32.40 -10.30
CA THR A 155 -6.19 33.79 -9.98
C THR A 155 -5.04 34.78 -10.24
N TYR A 156 -3.80 34.37 -9.96
CA TYR A 156 -2.57 35.10 -10.30
C TYR A 156 -2.33 35.12 -11.82
N TYR A 157 -2.63 34.03 -12.52
CA TYR A 157 -2.61 33.90 -13.98
C TYR A 157 -3.65 34.82 -14.64
N PHE A 158 -4.85 34.93 -14.05
CA PHE A 158 -5.87 35.92 -14.44
C PHE A 158 -5.38 37.36 -14.20
N ASN A 159 -4.57 37.61 -13.17
CA ASN A 159 -3.98 38.91 -12.87
C ASN A 159 -2.74 39.26 -13.72
N ILE A 160 -1.98 38.29 -14.24
CA ILE A 160 -0.88 38.51 -15.20
C ILE A 160 -1.40 39.08 -16.53
N PHE A 161 -2.68 38.89 -16.85
CA PHE A 161 -3.34 39.51 -18.00
C PHE A 161 -3.95 40.90 -17.72
N LYS A 162 -3.33 41.72 -16.85
CA LYS A 162 -3.41 43.16 -17.07
C LYS A 162 -2.66 43.45 -18.38
N PRO A 163 -3.33 43.93 -19.45
CA PRO A 163 -2.63 44.15 -20.70
C PRO A 163 -1.57 45.23 -20.50
N LYS A 164 -0.28 44.88 -20.55
CA LYS A 164 0.74 45.83 -20.99
C LYS A 164 0.63 45.97 -22.50
N ALA A 165 0.78 47.21 -22.96
CA ALA A 165 0.35 47.68 -24.27
C ALA A 165 1.14 47.15 -25.48
N SER A 166 2.11 46.23 -25.31
CA SER A 166 3.08 45.93 -26.38
C SER A 166 3.46 44.45 -26.58
N ASP A 167 2.76 43.48 -26.00
CA ASP A 167 3.00 42.07 -26.35
C ASP A 167 2.02 41.67 -27.46
N GLU A 168 2.52 41.30 -28.65
CA GLU A 168 1.76 40.72 -29.76
C GLU A 168 0.87 39.58 -29.23
N LYS A 169 -0.43 39.85 -29.18
CA LYS A 169 -1.41 39.02 -28.48
C LYS A 169 -1.87 37.93 -29.42
N LEU A 170 -1.50 36.68 -29.14
CA LEU A 170 -2.19 35.51 -29.71
C LEU A 170 -3.72 35.76 -29.65
N PRO A 171 -4.45 35.63 -30.78
CA PRO A 171 -5.86 36.00 -30.83
C PRO A 171 -6.68 35.19 -29.83
N LEU A 172 -7.76 35.79 -29.31
CA LEU A 172 -8.62 35.16 -28.32
C LEU A 172 -9.20 33.82 -28.82
N ALA A 173 -9.43 33.73 -30.14
CA ALA A 173 -9.83 32.53 -30.86
C ALA A 173 -8.84 31.35 -30.75
N ILE A 174 -7.55 31.61 -30.45
CA ILE A 174 -6.54 30.57 -30.22
C ILE A 174 -6.31 30.35 -28.72
N LYS A 175 -6.37 31.41 -27.90
CA LYS A 175 -6.13 31.31 -26.45
C LYS A 175 -7.14 30.42 -25.71
N ILE A 176 -8.42 30.51 -26.08
CA ILE A 176 -9.47 29.73 -25.40
C ILE A 176 -9.32 28.23 -25.72
N PRO A 177 -9.20 27.79 -26.99
CA PRO A 177 -8.91 26.39 -27.30
C PRO A 177 -7.63 25.86 -26.64
N VAL A 178 -6.55 26.63 -26.63
CA VAL A 178 -5.29 26.23 -25.96
C VAL A 178 -5.51 26.00 -24.46
N LEU A 179 -6.31 26.84 -23.80
CA LEU A 179 -6.61 26.66 -22.38
C LEU A 179 -7.47 25.40 -22.12
N PHE A 180 -8.45 25.12 -22.98
CA PHE A 180 -9.21 23.86 -22.90
C PHE A 180 -8.33 22.63 -23.10
N ILE A 181 -7.43 22.66 -24.09
CA ILE A 181 -6.49 21.56 -24.34
C ILE A 181 -5.55 21.38 -23.14
N ALA A 182 -5.01 22.46 -22.58
CA ALA A 182 -4.16 22.40 -21.39
C ALA A 182 -4.89 21.82 -20.18
N THR A 183 -6.15 22.21 -19.95
CA THR A 183 -6.98 21.63 -18.88
C THR A 183 -7.30 20.17 -19.11
N ALA A 184 -7.60 19.76 -20.35
CA ALA A 184 -7.81 18.36 -20.69
C ALA A 184 -6.55 17.53 -20.44
N ILE A 185 -5.38 18.01 -20.88
CA ILE A 185 -4.08 17.37 -20.61
C ILE A 185 -3.84 17.26 -19.09
N PHE A 186 -4.15 18.31 -18.33
CA PHE A 186 -4.01 18.28 -16.88
C PHE A 186 -4.93 17.25 -16.23
N ILE A 187 -6.20 17.16 -16.65
CA ILE A 187 -7.15 16.16 -16.13
C ILE A 187 -6.69 14.74 -16.47
N LEU A 188 -6.21 14.51 -17.69
CA LEU A 188 -5.65 13.22 -18.10
C LEU A 188 -4.40 12.87 -17.28
N PHE A 189 -3.52 13.85 -17.06
CA PHE A 189 -2.35 13.67 -16.21
C PHE A 189 -2.73 13.40 -14.75
N TYR A 190 -3.73 14.11 -14.23
CA TYR A 190 -4.26 13.89 -12.89
C TYR A 190 -4.86 12.49 -12.73
N TYR A 191 -5.61 12.02 -13.74
CA TYR A 191 -6.12 10.65 -13.79
C TYR A 191 -4.98 9.62 -13.82
N PHE A 192 -3.93 9.86 -14.61
CA PHE A 192 -2.78 8.98 -14.74
C PHE A 192 -2.01 8.77 -13.42
N ILE A 193 -2.04 9.76 -12.53
CA ILE A 193 -1.38 9.69 -11.21
C ILE A 193 -2.30 9.06 -10.15
N ILE A 194 -3.57 9.48 -10.07
CA ILE A 194 -4.48 9.04 -9.00
C ILE A 194 -5.15 7.70 -9.30
N LEU A 195 -5.38 7.39 -10.58
CA LEU A 195 -5.98 6.15 -11.05
C LEU A 195 -7.31 5.77 -10.34
N PRO A 196 -8.25 6.72 -10.15
CA PRO A 196 -9.51 6.39 -9.51
C PRO A 196 -10.35 5.47 -10.41
N PRO A 197 -11.03 4.45 -9.86
CA PRO A 197 -12.07 3.73 -10.61
C PRO A 197 -13.15 4.72 -11.02
N LEU A 198 -13.59 4.73 -12.28
CA LEU A 198 -14.60 5.64 -12.82
C LEU A 198 -16.03 5.29 -12.38
N SER A 199 -16.23 5.09 -11.07
CA SER A 199 -17.48 4.67 -10.46
C SER A 199 -17.88 5.65 -9.35
N PHE A 200 -19.13 6.13 -9.38
CA PHE A 200 -19.67 7.01 -8.32
C PHE A 200 -19.78 6.32 -6.95
N LYS A 201 -19.61 4.99 -6.90
CA LYS A 201 -19.49 4.24 -5.65
C LYS A 201 -18.10 4.37 -5.01
N SER A 202 -17.13 4.98 -5.71
CA SER A 202 -15.80 5.28 -5.19
C SER A 202 -15.68 6.75 -4.77
N GLY A 203 -15.21 6.99 -3.54
CA GLY A 203 -14.94 8.34 -3.06
C GLY A 203 -13.84 9.05 -3.84
N SER A 204 -12.81 8.32 -4.27
CA SER A 204 -11.70 8.89 -5.06
C SER A 204 -12.19 9.43 -6.41
N PHE A 205 -13.18 8.78 -7.03
CA PHE A 205 -13.79 9.26 -8.27
C PHE A 205 -14.64 10.51 -8.07
N VAL A 206 -15.43 10.57 -6.99
CA VAL A 206 -16.24 11.74 -6.65
C VAL A 206 -15.34 12.97 -6.47
N ILE A 207 -14.20 12.80 -5.81
CA ILE A 207 -13.19 13.87 -5.67
C ILE A 207 -12.60 14.22 -7.03
N PHE A 208 -12.18 13.22 -7.81
CA PHE A 208 -11.59 13.40 -9.13
C PHE A 208 -12.51 14.19 -10.08
N ILE A 209 -13.77 13.79 -10.19
CA ILE A 209 -14.73 14.43 -11.09
C ILE A 209 -15.09 15.83 -10.60
N THR A 210 -15.19 16.05 -9.28
CA THR A 210 -15.45 17.37 -8.70
C THR A 210 -14.33 18.35 -9.06
N ILE A 211 -13.07 17.97 -8.88
CA ILE A 211 -11.91 18.80 -9.27
C ILE A 211 -11.92 19.04 -10.78
N SER A 212 -12.17 18.01 -11.58
CA SER A 212 -12.22 18.10 -13.05
C SER A 212 -13.31 19.07 -13.54
N ILE A 213 -14.50 19.05 -12.91
CA ILE A 213 -15.61 19.97 -13.21
C ILE A 213 -15.24 21.40 -12.79
N ILE A 214 -14.61 21.60 -11.63
CA ILE A 214 -14.17 22.93 -11.17
C ILE A 214 -13.15 23.53 -12.14
N LEU A 215 -12.14 22.76 -12.54
CA LEU A 215 -11.12 23.22 -13.50
C LEU A 215 -11.75 23.59 -14.85
N THR A 216 -12.63 22.72 -15.38
CA THR A 216 -13.31 22.97 -16.65
C THR A 216 -14.25 24.19 -16.57
N SER A 217 -14.99 24.33 -15.46
CA SER A 217 -15.88 25.48 -15.21
C SER A 217 -15.10 26.79 -15.11
N SER A 218 -13.89 26.75 -14.56
CA SER A 218 -12.99 27.92 -14.49
C SER A 218 -12.61 28.43 -15.88
N VAL A 219 -12.31 27.52 -16.82
CA VAL A 219 -12.01 27.85 -18.22
C VAL A 219 -13.24 28.41 -18.93
N ILE A 220 -14.41 27.82 -18.71
CA ILE A 220 -15.68 28.28 -19.28
C ILE A 220 -16.02 29.71 -18.80
N VAL A 221 -15.93 29.98 -17.50
CA VAL A 221 -16.21 31.32 -16.95
C VAL A 221 -15.23 32.36 -17.49
N TYR A 222 -13.95 31.99 -17.69
CA TYR A 222 -12.99 32.86 -18.36
C TYR A 222 -13.38 33.18 -19.81
N ALA A 223 -13.76 32.16 -20.57
CA ALA A 223 -14.20 32.33 -21.95
C ALA A 223 -15.41 33.28 -22.00
N ILE A 224 -16.39 33.09 -21.12
CA ILE A 224 -17.57 33.96 -20.99
C ILE A 224 -17.16 35.41 -20.64
N TYR A 225 -16.24 35.58 -19.68
CA TYR A 225 -15.73 36.90 -19.32
C TYR A 225 -15.11 37.64 -20.51
N LYS A 226 -14.28 36.94 -21.29
CA LYS A 226 -13.57 37.53 -22.43
C LYS A 226 -14.46 37.78 -23.65
N LEU A 227 -15.41 36.89 -23.93
CA LEU A 227 -16.27 36.96 -25.11
C LEU A 227 -17.49 37.85 -24.90
N PHE A 228 -18.14 37.79 -23.74
CA PHE A 228 -19.47 38.40 -23.55
C PHE A 228 -19.50 39.52 -22.50
N ILE A 229 -19.07 39.24 -21.26
CA ILE A 229 -19.45 40.09 -20.11
C ILE A 229 -18.50 41.28 -19.90
N LYS A 230 -17.19 41.14 -20.17
CA LYS A 230 -16.11 42.16 -19.99
C LYS A 230 -16.09 42.94 -18.65
N ASN A 231 -16.96 42.61 -17.69
CA ASN A 231 -17.07 43.20 -16.36
C ASN A 231 -16.54 42.23 -15.29
N LEU A 232 -15.38 42.55 -14.73
CA LEU A 232 -14.62 41.68 -13.83
C LEU A 232 -15.35 41.38 -12.50
N LYS A 233 -16.16 42.33 -11.98
CA LYS A 233 -16.90 42.14 -10.72
C LYS A 233 -18.06 41.15 -10.89
N SER A 234 -18.78 41.25 -12.01
CA SER A 234 -19.88 40.35 -12.34
C SER A 234 -19.39 38.91 -12.56
N THR A 235 -18.27 38.75 -13.28
CA THR A 235 -17.70 37.43 -13.56
C THR A 235 -17.04 36.78 -12.36
N ALA A 236 -16.40 37.55 -11.47
CA ALA A 236 -15.90 37.01 -10.20
C ALA A 236 -17.04 36.52 -9.29
N LYS A 237 -18.18 37.21 -9.29
CA LYS A 237 -19.38 36.76 -8.59
C LYS A 237 -19.89 35.44 -9.20
N ILE A 238 -20.09 35.38 -10.52
CA ILE A 238 -20.53 34.16 -11.23
C ILE A 238 -19.59 32.98 -10.92
N TYR A 239 -18.27 33.19 -11.03
CA TYR A 239 -17.26 32.17 -10.73
C TYR A 239 -17.38 31.64 -9.29
N LYS A 240 -17.47 32.53 -8.30
CA LYS A 240 -17.63 32.15 -6.89
C LYS A 240 -18.89 31.32 -6.69
N TRP A 241 -20.03 31.75 -7.24
CA TRP A 241 -21.29 31.01 -7.14
C TRP A 241 -21.18 29.64 -7.82
N THR A 242 -20.59 29.54 -9.02
CA THR A 242 -20.43 28.26 -9.71
C THR A 242 -19.60 27.26 -8.90
N ILE A 243 -18.46 27.68 -8.34
CA ILE A 243 -17.62 26.80 -7.53
C ILE A 243 -18.33 26.41 -6.24
N SER A 244 -18.94 27.37 -5.54
CA SER A 244 -19.69 27.08 -4.31
C SER A 244 -20.85 26.12 -4.56
N SER A 245 -21.54 26.22 -5.70
CA SER A 245 -22.59 25.27 -6.09
C SER A 245 -22.03 23.88 -6.38
N ILE A 246 -20.93 23.77 -7.14
CA ILE A 246 -20.31 22.47 -7.45
C ILE A 246 -19.84 21.78 -6.17
N LEU A 247 -19.12 22.51 -5.30
CA LEU A 247 -18.68 21.99 -4.01
C LEU A 247 -19.86 21.64 -3.11
N GLY A 248 -20.89 22.49 -3.05
CA GLY A 248 -22.09 22.23 -2.27
C GLY A 248 -22.80 20.94 -2.70
N VAL A 249 -22.94 20.71 -4.02
CA VAL A 249 -23.52 19.48 -4.56
C VAL A 249 -22.65 18.27 -4.28
N SER A 250 -21.33 18.36 -4.48
CA SER A 250 -20.40 17.26 -4.20
C SER A 250 -20.39 16.87 -2.71
N ILE A 251 -20.39 17.87 -1.81
CA ILE A 251 -20.44 17.64 -0.37
C ILE A 251 -21.78 17.02 0.01
N LEU A 252 -22.89 17.56 -0.50
CA LEU A 252 -24.22 17.00 -0.25
C LEU A 252 -24.32 15.55 -0.73
N PHE A 253 -23.84 15.26 -1.94
CA PHE A 253 -23.78 13.89 -2.47
C PHE A 253 -22.97 12.96 -1.56
N SER A 254 -21.81 13.42 -1.08
CA SER A 254 -20.94 12.64 -0.20
C SER A 254 -21.60 12.38 1.16
N ILE A 255 -22.23 13.40 1.77
CA ILE A 255 -22.95 13.27 3.03
C ILE A 255 -24.14 12.31 2.89
N VAL A 256 -24.95 12.48 1.83
CA VAL A 256 -26.09 11.58 1.58
C VAL A 256 -25.62 10.16 1.29
N GLY A 257 -24.54 10.01 0.51
CA GLY A 257 -23.91 8.72 0.24
C GLY A 257 -23.45 8.03 1.52
N GLU A 258 -22.81 8.75 2.43
CA GLU A 258 -22.35 8.22 3.71
C GLU A 258 -23.52 7.85 4.63
N LEU A 259 -24.49 8.75 4.81
CA LEU A 259 -25.68 8.49 5.64
C LEU A 259 -26.49 7.29 5.14
N THR A 260 -26.65 7.15 3.82
CA THR A 260 -27.36 6.00 3.21
C THR A 260 -26.55 4.70 3.24
N SER A 261 -25.26 4.77 3.57
CA SER A 261 -24.36 3.63 3.70
C SER A 261 -24.04 3.30 5.15
N ALA A 262 -24.39 4.17 6.09
CA ALA A 262 -23.98 4.05 7.48
C ALA A 262 -24.58 2.81 8.17
N GLU A 263 -23.72 2.07 8.86
CA GLU A 263 -24.09 0.89 9.65
C GLU A 263 -25.14 1.22 10.72
N LEU A 264 -25.12 2.44 11.26
CA LEU A 264 -26.12 2.94 12.22
C LEU A 264 -27.56 2.76 11.74
N PHE A 265 -27.83 3.08 10.47
CA PHE A 265 -29.17 3.02 9.90
C PHE A 265 -29.45 1.69 9.18
N ARG A 266 -28.40 0.96 8.78
CA ARG A 266 -28.50 -0.20 7.88
C ARG A 266 -27.87 -1.48 8.42
N ALA A 267 -27.64 -1.58 9.72
CA ALA A 267 -27.04 -2.75 10.38
C ALA A 267 -27.62 -4.10 9.91
N LYS A 268 -28.95 -4.21 9.77
CA LYS A 268 -29.58 -5.46 9.27
C LYS A 268 -29.23 -5.77 7.81
N ASP A 269 -29.12 -4.75 6.96
CA ASP A 269 -28.73 -4.95 5.56
C ASP A 269 -27.29 -5.46 5.48
N TYR A 270 -26.40 -4.93 6.32
CA TYR A 270 -25.03 -5.42 6.46
C TYR A 270 -24.98 -6.87 6.95
N ALA A 271 -25.76 -7.21 7.97
CA ALA A 271 -25.82 -8.58 8.49
C ALA A 271 -26.27 -9.60 7.44
N ASN A 272 -27.12 -9.18 6.50
CA ASN A 272 -27.69 -10.03 5.46
C ASN A 272 -26.81 -10.14 4.19
N LEU A 273 -25.64 -9.49 4.14
CA LEU A 273 -24.76 -9.54 2.96
C LEU A 273 -24.09 -10.90 2.78
N LEU A 274 -23.91 -11.67 3.85
CA LEU A 274 -23.35 -13.01 3.85
C LEU A 274 -24.30 -13.96 4.57
N THR A 275 -24.51 -15.13 3.96
CA THR A 275 -25.22 -16.24 4.60
C THR A 275 -24.20 -17.19 5.19
N ILE A 276 -24.31 -17.46 6.49
CA ILE A 276 -23.43 -18.39 7.21
C ILE A 276 -24.24 -19.64 7.54
N GLU A 277 -23.81 -20.81 7.05
CA GLU A 277 -24.40 -22.09 7.42
C GLU A 277 -23.98 -22.46 8.85
N THR A 278 -24.93 -22.57 9.78
CA THR A 278 -24.62 -23.03 11.15
C THR A 278 -24.66 -24.55 11.22
N ILE A 279 -23.55 -25.14 11.66
CA ILE A 279 -23.37 -26.58 11.81
C ILE A 279 -23.20 -26.88 13.30
N ASN A 280 -24.13 -27.65 13.86
CA ASN A 280 -24.07 -28.12 15.26
C ASN A 280 -23.62 -29.58 15.36
N ASP A 281 -23.40 -30.23 14.23
CA ASP A 281 -23.03 -31.64 14.15
C ASP A 281 -21.50 -31.79 14.28
N THR A 282 -21.07 -32.42 15.38
CA THR A 282 -19.65 -32.69 15.66
C THR A 282 -19.08 -33.73 14.69
N GLN A 283 -19.91 -34.63 14.13
CA GLN A 283 -19.44 -35.63 13.18
C GLN A 283 -19.06 -34.97 11.85
N LYS A 284 -19.98 -34.18 11.26
CA LYS A 284 -19.71 -33.40 10.04
C LYS A 284 -18.48 -32.51 10.21
N LEU A 285 -18.28 -31.98 11.42
CA LEU A 285 -17.11 -31.19 11.73
C LEU A 285 -15.82 -32.01 11.67
N ASN A 286 -15.79 -33.15 12.35
CA ASN A 286 -14.62 -34.02 12.34
C ASN A 286 -14.30 -34.54 10.93
N GLU A 287 -15.32 -34.81 10.12
CA GLU A 287 -15.18 -35.15 8.70
C GLU A 287 -14.62 -33.98 7.89
N ASP A 288 -15.10 -32.75 8.14
CA ASP A 288 -14.65 -31.57 7.42
C ASP A 288 -13.17 -31.24 7.68
N PHE A 289 -12.63 -31.63 8.84
CA PHE A 289 -11.27 -31.31 9.30
C PHE A 289 -10.39 -32.55 9.61
N ASN A 290 -10.72 -33.72 9.08
CA ASN A 290 -9.98 -34.95 9.38
C ASN A 290 -8.54 -34.91 8.84
N TYR A 291 -7.56 -35.08 9.72
CA TYR A 291 -6.14 -35.12 9.31
C TYR A 291 -5.70 -36.47 8.71
N LYS A 292 -6.40 -37.59 8.98
CA LYS A 292 -5.94 -38.95 8.61
C LYS A 292 -5.91 -39.20 7.09
N ASP A 293 -6.73 -38.51 6.32
CA ASP A 293 -6.98 -38.86 4.91
C ASP A 293 -6.07 -38.12 3.90
N ASN A 294 -4.99 -37.46 4.37
CA ASN A 294 -4.07 -36.62 3.56
C ASN A 294 -4.72 -35.43 2.81
N ASP A 295 -6.01 -35.18 3.00
CA ASP A 295 -6.71 -34.06 2.36
C ASP A 295 -6.30 -32.69 2.96
N ILE A 296 -5.75 -32.68 4.18
CA ILE A 296 -5.29 -31.48 4.88
C ILE A 296 -3.77 -31.49 4.98
N VAL A 297 -3.14 -30.57 4.28
CA VAL A 297 -1.71 -30.32 4.39
C VAL A 297 -1.47 -29.26 5.48
N LEU A 298 -0.53 -29.51 6.40
CA LEU A 298 -0.23 -28.59 7.51
C LEU A 298 0.99 -27.72 7.16
N PRO A 299 0.86 -26.38 7.13
CA PRO A 299 2.03 -25.52 7.00
C PRO A 299 2.86 -25.55 8.29
N ILE A 300 4.06 -26.11 8.20
CA ILE A 300 5.03 -26.20 9.31
C ILE A 300 5.72 -24.86 9.52
N LEU A 301 6.00 -24.15 8.42
CA LEU A 301 6.64 -22.84 8.42
C LEU A 301 5.61 -21.70 8.47
N ASP A 302 5.81 -20.79 9.41
CA ASP A 302 5.05 -19.54 9.46
C ASP A 302 5.56 -18.52 8.42
N LYS A 303 4.80 -17.43 8.22
CA LYS A 303 5.14 -16.40 7.23
C LYS A 303 6.55 -15.83 7.44
N ALA A 304 6.96 -15.60 8.69
CA ALA A 304 8.27 -15.03 9.00
C ALA A 304 9.42 -15.98 8.66
N MET A 305 9.27 -17.28 8.96
CA MET A 305 10.27 -18.28 8.58
C MET A 305 10.34 -18.51 7.08
N ALA A 306 9.19 -18.59 6.41
CA ALA A 306 9.15 -18.69 4.96
C ALA A 306 9.78 -17.47 4.29
N LEU A 307 9.63 -16.27 4.87
CA LEU A 307 10.26 -15.06 4.36
C LEU A 307 11.78 -15.14 4.45
N ARG A 308 12.32 -15.65 5.57
CA ARG A 308 13.77 -15.92 5.70
C ARG A 308 14.26 -16.91 4.65
N GLN A 309 13.50 -17.97 4.37
CA GLN A 309 13.86 -18.91 3.29
C GLN A 309 13.85 -18.21 1.92
N ALA A 310 12.90 -17.32 1.68
CA ALA A 310 12.87 -16.53 0.46
C ALA A 310 14.06 -15.56 0.37
N GLU A 311 14.44 -14.89 1.46
CA GLU A 311 15.63 -14.02 1.51
C GLU A 311 16.93 -14.78 1.25
N ILE A 312 17.04 -16.03 1.72
CA ILE A 312 18.15 -16.93 1.40
C ILE A 312 18.17 -17.24 -0.10
N ALA A 313 17.01 -17.55 -0.70
CA ALA A 313 16.88 -17.82 -2.13
C ALA A 313 17.19 -16.60 -3.01
N LEU A 314 16.91 -15.39 -2.52
CA LEU A 314 17.20 -14.13 -3.23
C LEU A 314 18.71 -13.96 -3.47
N GLY A 315 19.54 -14.30 -2.48
CA GLY A 315 21.00 -14.28 -2.58
C GLY A 315 21.55 -12.98 -3.19
N ASP A 316 22.39 -13.12 -4.22
CA ASP A 316 23.09 -12.00 -4.86
C ASP A 316 22.17 -11.02 -5.62
N PHE A 317 20.92 -11.43 -5.92
CA PHE A 317 19.94 -10.54 -6.54
C PHE A 317 19.49 -9.41 -5.59
N GLY A 318 19.73 -9.54 -4.28
CA GLY A 318 19.31 -8.60 -3.24
C GLY A 318 19.83 -7.15 -3.41
N ASN A 319 20.89 -6.94 -4.20
CA ASN A 319 21.39 -5.59 -4.48
C ASN A 319 20.51 -4.82 -5.48
N GLN A 320 19.86 -5.54 -6.40
CA GLN A 320 19.06 -4.97 -7.49
C GLN A 320 17.56 -5.17 -7.25
N TYR A 321 17.20 -6.23 -6.56
CA TYR A 321 15.82 -6.63 -6.35
C TYR A 321 15.55 -6.89 -4.88
N TYR A 322 14.29 -6.75 -4.47
CA TYR A 322 13.85 -7.06 -3.12
C TYR A 322 12.55 -7.86 -3.16
N ILE A 323 12.23 -8.46 -2.02
CA ILE A 323 11.02 -9.23 -1.80
C ILE A 323 9.96 -8.33 -1.16
N ASN A 324 8.78 -8.23 -1.79
CA ASN A 324 7.65 -7.53 -1.19
C ASN A 324 6.79 -8.49 -0.37
N GLN A 325 6.99 -8.49 0.94
CA GLN A 325 6.28 -9.36 1.89
C GLN A 325 4.75 -9.16 1.93
N ASN A 326 4.23 -8.06 1.38
CA ASN A 326 2.79 -7.81 1.32
C ASN A 326 2.08 -8.83 0.41
N HIS A 327 2.77 -9.32 -0.61
CA HIS A 327 2.25 -10.29 -1.59
C HIS A 327 2.62 -11.73 -1.29
N PHE A 328 3.32 -11.97 -0.18
CA PHE A 328 3.80 -13.28 0.21
C PHE A 328 2.70 -14.06 0.94
N ASN A 329 1.65 -14.42 0.20
CA ASN A 329 0.47 -15.12 0.70
C ASN A 329 0.62 -16.63 0.52
N ILE A 330 -0.18 -17.40 1.28
CA ILE A 330 -0.19 -18.86 1.18
C ILE A 330 -0.92 -19.27 -0.09
N GLN A 331 -0.47 -20.35 -0.71
CA GLN A 331 -1.08 -20.90 -1.90
C GLN A 331 -1.08 -22.43 -1.87
N SER A 332 -2.16 -23.02 -2.36
CA SER A 332 -2.32 -24.39 -2.79
C SER A 332 -1.64 -24.60 -4.14
N PHE A 333 -0.84 -25.65 -4.26
CA PHE A 333 -0.13 -25.96 -5.49
C PHE A 333 -0.08 -27.46 -5.70
N GLU A 334 -0.62 -27.92 -6.83
CA GLU A 334 -0.58 -29.34 -7.18
C GLU A 334 0.55 -29.60 -8.19
N TYR A 335 1.47 -30.50 -7.84
CA TYR A 335 2.54 -30.90 -8.75
C TYR A 335 2.69 -32.41 -8.78
N GLU A 336 2.62 -32.98 -9.99
CA GLU A 336 2.70 -34.44 -10.23
C GLU A 336 1.69 -35.25 -9.38
N GLY A 337 0.51 -34.68 -9.12
CA GLY A 337 -0.54 -35.30 -8.31
C GLY A 337 -0.31 -35.23 -6.79
N VAL A 338 0.68 -34.45 -6.34
CA VAL A 338 0.96 -34.20 -4.94
C VAL A 338 0.57 -32.77 -4.59
N GLN A 339 -0.37 -32.65 -3.65
CA GLN A 339 -0.80 -31.36 -3.11
C GLN A 339 0.28 -30.79 -2.19
N LYS A 340 0.67 -29.54 -2.43
CA LYS A 340 1.62 -28.79 -1.62
C LYS A 340 0.99 -27.50 -1.11
N ILE A 341 1.59 -26.98 -0.04
CA ILE A 341 1.30 -25.65 0.48
C ILE A 341 2.56 -24.82 0.33
N ILE A 342 2.44 -23.71 -0.37
CA ILE A 342 3.58 -22.91 -0.77
C ILE A 342 3.33 -21.44 -0.44
N ARG A 343 4.39 -20.65 -0.54
CA ARG A 343 4.28 -19.20 -0.73
C ARG A 343 5.13 -18.80 -1.90
N VAL A 344 4.60 -17.87 -2.68
CA VAL A 344 5.30 -17.26 -3.80
C VAL A 344 5.43 -15.76 -3.59
N VAL A 345 6.53 -15.20 -4.07
CA VAL A 345 6.75 -13.75 -4.02
C VAL A 345 7.53 -13.27 -5.24
N PRO A 346 7.03 -12.25 -5.96
CA PRO A 346 7.74 -11.72 -7.11
C PRO A 346 8.95 -10.91 -6.67
N LEU A 347 9.97 -10.87 -7.51
CA LEU A 347 11.05 -9.91 -7.35
C LEU A 347 10.58 -8.52 -7.76
N GLU A 348 10.90 -7.52 -6.94
CA GLU A 348 10.59 -6.11 -7.16
C GLU A 348 11.88 -5.30 -7.33
N TYR A 349 11.87 -4.25 -8.15
CA TYR A 349 13.01 -3.36 -8.40
C TYR A 349 13.39 -2.53 -7.16
N SER A 350 14.65 -2.58 -6.73
CA SER A 350 15.13 -1.83 -5.56
C SER A 350 15.05 -0.31 -5.69
N ASN A 351 15.00 0.22 -6.92
CA ASN A 351 14.95 1.66 -7.16
C ASN A 351 14.31 2.04 -8.50
N PHE A 352 13.97 3.34 -8.60
CA PHE A 352 13.33 3.94 -9.77
C PHE A 352 14.13 3.81 -11.07
N PHE A 353 15.46 4.03 -11.03
CA PHE A 353 16.27 4.04 -12.25
C PHE A 353 16.40 2.65 -12.85
N LEU A 354 16.54 1.62 -12.00
CA LEU A 354 16.57 0.22 -12.42
C LEU A 354 15.25 -0.18 -13.10
N SER A 355 14.12 0.17 -12.47
CA SER A 355 12.79 -0.03 -13.04
C SER A 355 12.63 0.63 -14.41
N MET A 356 13.10 1.88 -14.56
CA MET A 356 13.03 2.60 -15.83
C MET A 356 13.90 1.97 -16.93
N GLN A 357 15.09 1.47 -16.58
CA GLN A 357 15.99 0.80 -17.52
C GLN A 357 15.44 -0.54 -18.00
N ASN A 358 14.78 -1.28 -17.11
CA ASN A 358 14.32 -2.65 -17.35
C ASN A 358 12.81 -2.77 -17.58
N ASN A 359 12.10 -1.66 -17.79
CA ASN A 359 10.63 -1.61 -17.79
C ASN A 359 9.93 -2.55 -18.80
N LYS A 360 10.64 -2.97 -19.86
CA LYS A 360 10.14 -3.93 -20.85
C LYS A 360 10.67 -5.36 -20.67
N ILE A 361 11.73 -5.51 -19.89
CA ILE A 361 12.41 -6.79 -19.64
C ILE A 361 11.77 -7.47 -18.42
N GLY A 362 11.41 -6.68 -17.40
CA GLY A 362 10.89 -7.21 -16.15
C GLY A 362 11.99 -7.52 -15.13
N THR A 363 11.57 -7.88 -13.92
CA THR A 363 12.48 -8.46 -12.92
C THR A 363 12.75 -9.92 -13.27
N PRO A 364 13.81 -10.54 -12.71
CA PRO A 364 14.26 -11.87 -13.12
C PRO A 364 13.26 -13.00 -12.93
N GLY A 365 12.25 -12.81 -12.07
CA GLY A 365 11.24 -13.83 -11.78
C GLY A 365 10.70 -13.72 -10.36
N TYR A 366 10.49 -14.86 -9.72
CA TYR A 366 9.87 -14.94 -8.40
C TYR A 366 10.47 -16.08 -7.57
N ILE A 367 10.25 -16.03 -6.27
CA ILE A 367 10.73 -17.04 -5.32
C ILE A 367 9.56 -17.88 -4.87
N TYR A 368 9.78 -19.19 -4.84
CA TYR A 368 8.89 -20.23 -4.35
C TYR A 368 9.45 -20.77 -3.03
N VAL A 369 8.59 -20.99 -2.04
CA VAL A 369 8.92 -21.64 -0.76
C VAL A 369 7.86 -22.67 -0.40
N ASP A 370 8.27 -23.91 -0.20
CA ASP A 370 7.43 -24.99 0.33
C ASP A 370 7.28 -24.83 1.85
N LEU A 371 6.04 -24.79 2.36
CA LEU A 371 5.78 -24.55 3.78
C LEU A 371 5.86 -25.80 4.65
N VAL A 372 5.97 -26.99 4.05
CA VAL A 372 6.15 -28.26 4.75
C VAL A 372 7.63 -28.57 4.85
N THR A 373 8.33 -28.62 3.71
CA THR A 373 9.75 -29.04 3.66
C THR A 373 10.72 -27.89 3.92
N GLY A 374 10.30 -26.64 3.67
CA GLY A 374 11.17 -25.47 3.70
C GLY A 374 12.07 -25.33 2.47
N GLU A 375 11.89 -26.19 1.46
CA GLU A 375 12.57 -26.05 0.17
C GLU A 375 12.22 -24.70 -0.45
N ASN A 376 13.25 -23.99 -0.92
CA ASN A 376 13.10 -22.70 -1.56
C ASN A 376 13.84 -22.67 -2.89
N LYS A 377 13.28 -21.96 -3.86
CA LYS A 377 13.85 -21.84 -5.21
C LYS A 377 13.53 -20.48 -5.80
N LEU A 378 14.54 -19.85 -6.41
CA LEU A 378 14.35 -18.72 -7.32
C LEU A 378 14.04 -19.27 -8.72
N ILE A 379 12.86 -18.95 -9.25
CA ILE A 379 12.42 -19.34 -10.59
C ILE A 379 12.62 -18.14 -11.50
N THR A 380 13.40 -18.33 -12.56
CA THR A 380 13.79 -17.27 -13.51
C THR A 380 13.26 -17.49 -14.92
N ASP A 381 12.41 -18.50 -15.11
CA ASP A 381 11.88 -18.86 -16.42
C ASP A 381 10.84 -17.83 -16.92
N TYR A 382 10.21 -17.11 -15.98
CA TYR A 382 9.19 -16.09 -16.26
C TYR A 382 9.63 -14.73 -15.71
N PRO A 383 9.98 -13.75 -16.56
CA PRO A 383 10.27 -12.41 -16.09
C PRO A 383 9.00 -11.72 -15.58
N ILE A 384 9.09 -10.98 -14.48
CA ILE A 384 7.94 -10.22 -13.96
C ILE A 384 8.00 -8.80 -14.54
N VAL A 385 7.27 -8.58 -15.63
CA VAL A 385 7.21 -7.28 -16.32
C VAL A 385 6.28 -6.33 -15.57
N TYR A 386 5.12 -6.83 -15.13
CA TYR A 386 4.12 -6.07 -14.41
C TYR A 386 4.25 -6.32 -12.91
N CYS A 387 4.64 -5.29 -12.15
CA CYS A 387 4.80 -5.36 -10.69
C CYS A 387 4.58 -3.99 -10.03
N GLU A 388 4.58 -3.90 -8.70
CA GLU A 388 4.33 -2.62 -8.01
C GLU A 388 5.47 -1.63 -8.16
N SER A 389 6.71 -2.13 -8.14
CA SER A 389 7.91 -1.29 -8.25
C SER A 389 8.17 -0.84 -9.68
N ALA A 390 7.54 -1.48 -10.68
CA ALA A 390 7.57 -1.04 -12.07
C ALA A 390 7.03 0.40 -12.23
N LYS A 391 7.31 1.03 -13.38
CA LYS A 391 6.95 2.44 -13.62
C LYS A 391 6.26 2.59 -14.97
N LEU A 392 5.49 3.68 -15.09
CA LEU A 392 4.76 4.00 -16.32
C LEU A 392 3.78 2.87 -16.67
N TYR A 393 3.82 2.31 -17.88
CA TYR A 393 2.82 1.35 -18.33
C TYR A 393 2.95 -0.04 -17.72
N SER A 394 4.14 -0.41 -17.21
CA SER A 394 4.35 -1.73 -16.57
C SER A 394 4.06 -1.70 -15.06
N ASP A 395 3.74 -0.54 -14.50
CA ASP A 395 3.18 -0.40 -13.16
C ASP A 395 1.85 -1.18 -13.07
N LEU A 396 1.81 -2.15 -12.16
CA LEU A 396 0.71 -3.10 -12.06
C LEU A 396 -0.64 -2.41 -11.86
N LEU A 397 -0.75 -1.50 -10.88
CA LEU A 397 -2.00 -0.80 -10.57
C LEU A 397 -2.49 0.01 -11.77
N ARG A 398 -1.57 0.68 -12.48
CA ARG A 398 -1.90 1.45 -13.68
C ARG A 398 -2.38 0.55 -14.81
N HIS A 399 -1.70 -0.55 -15.05
CA HIS A 399 -2.07 -1.51 -16.08
C HIS A 399 -3.47 -2.08 -15.82
N ILE A 400 -3.75 -2.53 -14.60
CA ILE A 400 -5.08 -2.99 -14.19
C ILE A 400 -6.11 -1.86 -14.37
N ARG A 401 -5.85 -0.67 -13.84
CA ARG A 401 -6.83 0.43 -13.88
C ARG A 401 -7.18 0.87 -15.30
N LEU A 402 -6.21 0.94 -16.21
CA LEU A 402 -6.46 1.39 -17.59
C LEU A 402 -7.26 0.38 -18.42
N ASN A 403 -7.16 -0.91 -18.09
CA ASN A 403 -7.93 -1.97 -18.75
C ASN A 403 -9.27 -2.26 -18.04
N ASN A 404 -9.36 -1.97 -16.74
CA ASN A 404 -10.55 -2.16 -15.88
C ASN A 404 -10.94 -0.85 -15.19
N ILE A 405 -11.35 0.13 -16.00
CA ILE A 405 -11.58 1.52 -15.54
C ILE A 405 -12.72 1.66 -14.53
N TYR A 406 -13.70 0.77 -14.51
CA TYR A 406 -14.90 0.87 -13.64
C TYR A 406 -14.86 -0.01 -12.39
N ASP A 407 -14.06 -1.07 -12.42
CA ASP A 407 -14.06 -2.11 -11.39
C ASP A 407 -13.49 -1.61 -10.06
N LEU A 408 -14.07 -2.03 -8.95
CA LEU A 408 -13.59 -1.72 -7.61
C LEU A 408 -12.81 -2.92 -7.07
N PHE A 409 -11.60 -2.67 -6.60
CA PHE A 409 -10.72 -3.64 -5.96
C PHE A 409 -9.83 -2.90 -4.96
N ASP A 410 -9.43 -3.58 -3.89
CA ASP A 410 -8.54 -3.02 -2.85
C ASP A 410 -7.16 -3.68 -2.86
N SER A 411 -7.11 -4.97 -3.19
CA SER A 411 -5.90 -5.80 -3.08
C SER A 411 -5.64 -6.55 -4.38
N TYR A 412 -4.41 -7.04 -4.52
CA TYR A 412 -4.01 -8.00 -5.53
C TYR A 412 -3.00 -8.96 -4.91
N TYR A 413 -3.06 -10.22 -5.32
CA TYR A 413 -2.31 -11.34 -4.78
C TYR A 413 -1.39 -11.88 -5.86
N PHE A 414 -0.17 -12.27 -5.52
CA PHE A 414 0.71 -12.96 -6.44
C PHE A 414 0.56 -14.46 -6.25
N GLU A 415 0.24 -15.17 -7.32
CA GLU A 415 0.00 -16.62 -7.34
C GLU A 415 0.67 -17.24 -8.57
N ILE A 416 0.90 -18.54 -8.55
CA ILE A 416 1.35 -19.31 -9.71
C ILE A 416 0.31 -20.35 -10.09
N ASP A 417 0.13 -20.65 -11.36
CA ASP A 417 -0.62 -21.86 -11.73
C ASP A 417 0.21 -23.13 -11.47
N ASP A 418 -0.43 -24.30 -11.64
CA ASP A 418 0.22 -25.61 -11.47
C ASP A 418 1.36 -25.88 -12.50
N ASN A 419 1.50 -25.02 -13.53
CA ASN A 419 2.60 -25.05 -14.50
C ASN A 419 3.72 -24.05 -14.17
N TYR A 420 3.71 -23.46 -12.97
CA TYR A 420 4.63 -22.41 -12.53
C TYR A 420 4.50 -21.07 -13.26
N HIS A 421 3.42 -20.83 -14.01
CA HIS A 421 3.23 -19.52 -14.65
C HIS A 421 2.75 -18.51 -13.59
N PRO A 422 3.39 -17.32 -13.48
CA PRO A 422 3.05 -16.33 -12.48
C PRO A 422 1.92 -15.39 -12.91
N TYR A 423 1.00 -15.14 -11.98
CA TYR A 423 -0.14 -14.24 -12.16
C TYR A 423 -0.32 -13.28 -10.98
N TRP A 424 -0.85 -12.11 -11.29
CA TRP A 424 -1.52 -11.26 -10.31
C TRP A 424 -3.02 -11.53 -10.32
N ILE A 425 -3.56 -11.87 -9.16
CA ILE A 425 -4.96 -12.15 -8.93
C ILE A 425 -5.59 -10.94 -8.26
N VAL A 426 -6.66 -10.39 -8.84
CA VAL A 426 -7.29 -9.14 -8.39
C VAL A 426 -8.77 -9.38 -8.11
N PRO A 427 -9.13 -9.71 -6.85
CA PRO A 427 -10.51 -9.77 -6.43
C PRO A 427 -11.20 -8.42 -6.56
N CYS A 428 -12.25 -8.39 -7.36
CA CYS A 428 -13.12 -7.23 -7.49
C CYS A 428 -14.33 -7.37 -6.56
N TYR A 429 -14.86 -6.22 -6.15
CA TYR A 429 -16.05 -6.14 -5.34
C TYR A 429 -17.04 -5.11 -5.87
N GLU A 430 -18.25 -5.14 -5.34
CA GLU A 430 -19.25 -4.10 -5.49
C GLU A 430 -19.77 -3.64 -4.13
N LYS A 431 -20.39 -2.46 -4.10
CA LYS A 431 -21.03 -1.92 -2.90
C LYS A 431 -22.54 -2.14 -2.98
N LYS A 432 -23.10 -2.88 -2.03
CA LYS A 432 -24.53 -3.26 -1.96
C LYS A 432 -25.34 -2.47 -0.92
N VAL A 433 -24.69 -1.76 0.01
CA VAL A 433 -25.38 -0.97 1.04
C VAL A 433 -25.14 0.52 0.81
N GLY A 434 -26.16 1.20 0.29
CA GLY A 434 -26.11 2.62 0.00
C GLY A 434 -25.23 2.91 -1.22
N VAL A 435 -24.54 4.05 -1.20
CA VAL A 435 -23.63 4.44 -2.29
C VAL A 435 -22.21 3.93 -2.02
N PHE A 436 -21.78 3.93 -0.75
CA PHE A 436 -20.40 3.72 -0.35
C PHE A 436 -20.15 2.46 0.49
N GLY A 437 -21.19 1.79 0.97
CA GLY A 437 -21.10 0.72 1.97
C GLY A 437 -21.35 -0.70 1.45
N GLY A 438 -21.05 -1.67 2.30
CA GLY A 438 -21.30 -3.09 2.08
C GLY A 438 -20.57 -3.66 0.87
N LYS A 439 -19.24 -3.79 0.98
CA LYS A 439 -18.40 -4.43 -0.05
C LYS A 439 -18.76 -5.92 -0.14
N VAL A 440 -19.06 -6.41 -1.34
CA VAL A 440 -19.36 -7.81 -1.62
C VAL A 440 -18.54 -8.24 -2.85
N PRO A 441 -17.83 -9.39 -2.80
CA PRO A 441 -17.11 -9.92 -3.95
C PRO A 441 -18.01 -10.05 -5.18
N SER A 442 -17.46 -9.71 -6.36
CA SER A 442 -18.21 -9.71 -7.62
C SER A 442 -17.59 -10.60 -8.69
N LYS A 443 -16.28 -10.49 -8.90
CA LYS A 443 -15.52 -11.22 -9.93
C LYS A 443 -14.04 -11.20 -9.58
N VAL A 444 -13.23 -11.99 -10.28
CA VAL A 444 -11.76 -11.95 -10.17
C VAL A 444 -11.14 -11.62 -11.52
N LEU A 445 -10.06 -10.86 -11.50
CA LEU A 445 -9.19 -10.64 -12.67
C LEU A 445 -7.89 -11.41 -12.48
N THR A 446 -7.37 -12.02 -13.54
CA THR A 446 -6.01 -12.57 -13.57
C THR A 446 -5.18 -11.76 -14.54
N ILE A 447 -3.97 -11.41 -14.15
CA ILE A 447 -3.01 -10.70 -15.00
C ILE A 447 -1.76 -11.54 -15.08
N GLU A 448 -1.42 -12.02 -16.28
CA GLU A 448 -0.12 -12.67 -16.52
C GLU A 448 1.01 -11.69 -16.17
N ALA A 449 1.91 -12.09 -15.28
CA ALA A 449 2.90 -11.18 -14.72
C ALA A 449 3.99 -10.77 -15.74
N ASP A 450 4.19 -11.59 -16.77
CA ASP A 450 5.14 -11.40 -17.87
C ASP A 450 4.52 -10.65 -19.06
N THR A 451 3.33 -11.04 -19.52
CA THR A 451 2.70 -10.44 -20.71
C THR A 451 1.75 -9.29 -20.39
N GLY A 452 1.22 -9.24 -19.17
CA GLY A 452 0.16 -8.32 -18.77
C GLY A 452 -1.21 -8.70 -19.33
N THR A 453 -1.40 -9.87 -19.92
CA THR A 453 -2.71 -10.29 -20.42
C THR A 453 -3.72 -10.38 -19.27
N ILE A 454 -4.85 -9.69 -19.41
CA ILE A 454 -5.90 -9.66 -18.38
C ILE A 454 -7.07 -10.55 -18.80
N ASN A 455 -7.41 -11.52 -17.95
CA ASN A 455 -8.65 -12.28 -18.04
C ASN A 455 -9.58 -11.95 -16.87
N SER A 456 -10.88 -12.11 -17.07
CA SER A 456 -11.90 -11.84 -16.06
C SER A 456 -12.82 -13.03 -15.92
N TYR A 457 -13.03 -13.47 -14.68
CA TYR A 457 -13.86 -14.62 -14.35
C TYR A 457 -14.92 -14.24 -13.32
N ASN A 458 -16.13 -14.75 -13.51
CA ASN A 458 -17.09 -14.79 -12.41
C ASN A 458 -16.56 -15.73 -11.32
N ILE A 459 -16.96 -15.49 -10.07
CA ILE A 459 -16.49 -16.26 -8.90
C ILE A 459 -16.65 -17.77 -9.13
N ASP A 460 -17.82 -18.22 -9.57
CA ASP A 460 -18.11 -19.65 -9.78
C ASP A 460 -17.36 -20.29 -10.97
N ASN A 461 -16.80 -19.48 -11.86
CA ASN A 461 -16.13 -19.92 -13.09
C ASN A 461 -14.60 -19.68 -13.06
N ALA A 462 -14.06 -19.28 -11.91
CA ALA A 462 -12.63 -19.06 -11.77
C ALA A 462 -11.86 -20.40 -11.90
N PRO A 463 -10.73 -20.44 -12.63
CA PRO A 463 -9.85 -21.61 -12.68
C PRO A 463 -9.49 -22.17 -11.30
N LEU A 464 -9.30 -23.50 -11.23
CA LEU A 464 -9.12 -24.22 -9.96
C LEU A 464 -7.86 -23.81 -9.17
N TRP A 465 -6.78 -23.49 -9.88
CA TRP A 465 -5.52 -23.06 -9.27
C TRP A 465 -5.56 -21.67 -8.62
N ILE A 466 -6.62 -20.87 -8.87
CA ILE A 466 -6.74 -19.52 -8.31
C ILE A 466 -7.30 -19.61 -6.89
N ASP A 467 -6.50 -19.21 -5.93
CA ASP A 467 -6.79 -19.35 -4.51
C ASP A 467 -7.55 -18.16 -3.95
N HIS A 468 -7.09 -16.95 -4.25
CA HIS A 468 -7.73 -15.72 -3.79
C HIS A 468 -8.69 -15.19 -4.85
N VAL A 469 -9.78 -15.91 -5.13
CA VAL A 469 -10.87 -15.40 -6.00
C VAL A 469 -11.61 -14.24 -5.31
N VAL A 470 -11.72 -14.30 -3.99
CA VAL A 470 -12.31 -13.24 -3.16
C VAL A 470 -11.27 -12.66 -2.19
N ASP A 471 -11.37 -11.37 -1.90
CA ASP A 471 -10.48 -10.70 -0.95
C ASP A 471 -10.82 -11.12 0.48
N LEU A 472 -9.81 -11.60 1.22
CA LEU A 472 -9.96 -12.05 2.60
C LEU A 472 -10.62 -10.99 3.47
N LYS A 473 -10.13 -9.74 3.44
CA LYS A 473 -10.61 -8.71 4.35
C LYS A 473 -12.06 -8.35 4.08
N ILE A 474 -12.49 -8.44 2.82
CA ILE A 474 -13.90 -8.28 2.47
C ILE A 474 -14.74 -9.39 3.11
N VAL A 475 -14.33 -10.66 3.00
CA VAL A 475 -15.10 -11.78 3.58
C VAL A 475 -15.11 -11.75 5.10
N GLU A 476 -13.98 -11.42 5.74
CA GLU A 476 -13.90 -11.20 7.19
C GLU A 476 -14.89 -10.13 7.65
N ASN A 477 -14.92 -8.98 6.95
CA ASN A 477 -15.85 -7.90 7.27
C ASN A 477 -17.30 -8.35 7.11
N LEU A 478 -17.62 -9.10 6.05
CA LEU A 478 -18.95 -9.64 5.82
C LEU A 478 -19.39 -10.59 6.94
N ALA A 479 -18.50 -11.48 7.39
CA ALA A 479 -18.78 -12.37 8.51
C ALA A 479 -18.94 -11.60 9.83
N SER A 480 -18.07 -10.62 10.08
CA SER A 480 -18.17 -9.71 11.24
C SER A 480 -19.49 -8.95 11.25
N TYR A 481 -19.96 -8.45 10.10
CA TYR A 481 -21.26 -7.82 9.98
C TYR A 481 -22.41 -8.76 10.33
N ASN A 482 -22.36 -10.00 9.85
CA ASN A 482 -23.38 -11.01 10.18
C ASN A 482 -23.46 -11.27 11.69
N PHE A 483 -22.31 -11.54 12.32
CA PHE A 483 -22.23 -11.83 13.75
C PHE A 483 -22.57 -10.63 14.63
N LYS A 484 -22.15 -9.42 14.23
CA LYS A 484 -22.33 -8.22 15.05
C LYS A 484 -23.74 -7.64 14.94
N TYR A 485 -24.29 -7.57 13.72
CA TYR A 485 -25.48 -6.78 13.44
C TYR A 485 -26.79 -7.57 13.34
N LYS A 486 -26.80 -8.86 13.69
CA LYS A 486 -27.99 -9.72 13.72
C LYS A 486 -29.18 -9.10 14.46
N LYS A 487 -28.93 -8.50 15.63
CA LYS A 487 -29.94 -7.80 16.46
C LYS A 487 -29.94 -6.26 16.28
N GLY A 488 -29.25 -5.75 15.25
CA GLY A 488 -29.18 -4.34 14.91
C GLY A 488 -28.08 -3.55 15.63
N PHE A 489 -27.89 -2.30 15.19
CA PHE A 489 -26.74 -1.47 15.59
C PHE A 489 -26.69 -1.14 17.09
N ILE A 490 -27.84 -0.82 17.70
CA ILE A 490 -27.90 -0.42 19.11
C ILE A 490 -27.44 -1.58 19.99
N ASN A 491 -27.93 -2.79 19.73
CA ASN A 491 -27.50 -4.00 20.45
C ASN A 491 -25.99 -4.22 20.30
N ALA A 492 -25.48 -4.09 19.08
CA ALA A 492 -24.08 -4.34 18.74
C ALA A 492 -23.06 -3.38 19.38
N THR A 493 -23.49 -2.16 19.73
CA THR A 493 -22.57 -1.07 20.09
C THR A 493 -22.67 -0.66 21.55
N ILE A 494 -23.86 -0.23 21.98
CA ILE A 494 -24.09 0.37 23.31
C ILE A 494 -25.10 -0.40 24.16
N GLY A 495 -25.80 -1.36 23.58
CA GLY A 495 -26.79 -2.19 24.25
C GLY A 495 -26.17 -3.35 25.04
N THR A 496 -26.98 -4.37 25.29
CA THR A 496 -26.57 -5.58 26.03
C THR A 496 -25.61 -6.48 25.26
N LYS A 497 -25.38 -6.22 23.97
CA LYS A 497 -24.56 -7.04 23.05
C LYS A 497 -24.99 -8.51 23.03
N GLU A 498 -26.28 -8.75 23.08
CA GLU A 498 -26.84 -10.10 23.02
C GLU A 498 -26.62 -10.69 21.62
N ASP A 499 -26.13 -11.93 21.52
CA ASP A 499 -25.76 -12.60 20.26
C ASP A 499 -24.83 -11.78 19.37
N VAL A 500 -23.87 -11.08 19.98
CA VAL A 500 -22.79 -10.37 19.28
C VAL A 500 -21.52 -11.16 19.44
N PHE A 501 -20.97 -11.62 18.32
CA PHE A 501 -19.77 -12.43 18.29
C PHE A 501 -18.64 -11.76 17.53
N ILE A 502 -17.41 -12.11 17.88
CA ILE A 502 -16.19 -11.58 17.29
C ILE A 502 -15.37 -12.73 16.72
N ILE A 503 -14.78 -12.50 15.56
CA ILE A 503 -13.84 -13.43 14.90
C ILE A 503 -12.44 -13.03 15.35
N ASN A 504 -11.63 -13.99 15.80
CA ASN A 504 -10.24 -13.74 16.15
C ASN A 504 -9.41 -13.41 14.89
N GLU A 505 -8.59 -12.36 14.97
CA GLU A 505 -7.66 -12.04 13.87
C GLU A 505 -6.37 -12.85 14.03
N GLY A 506 -5.90 -13.50 12.96
CA GLY A 506 -4.70 -14.33 13.00
C GLY A 506 -4.33 -14.99 11.68
N TYR A 507 -3.30 -15.85 11.73
CA TYR A 507 -2.84 -16.59 10.55
C TYR A 507 -3.65 -17.87 10.38
N ASN A 508 -4.72 -17.75 9.63
CA ASN A 508 -5.92 -18.57 9.79
C ASN A 508 -6.23 -19.42 8.55
N TYR A 509 -5.24 -20.08 7.94
CA TYR A 509 -5.44 -20.78 6.65
C TYR A 509 -5.15 -22.27 6.74
N PHE A 510 -5.98 -23.06 6.07
CA PHE A 510 -5.69 -24.45 5.72
C PHE A 510 -6.13 -24.71 4.28
N ILE A 511 -5.55 -25.74 3.67
CA ILE A 511 -5.93 -26.20 2.34
C ILE A 511 -6.59 -27.56 2.50
N LYS A 512 -7.74 -27.70 1.85
CA LYS A 512 -8.51 -28.93 1.79
C LYS A 512 -8.97 -29.15 0.35
N ASP A 513 -8.74 -30.36 -0.18
CA ASP A 513 -9.13 -30.71 -1.55
C ASP A 513 -8.61 -29.72 -2.59
N GLY A 514 -7.39 -29.19 -2.37
CA GLY A 514 -6.77 -28.16 -3.22
C GLY A 514 -7.36 -26.75 -3.07
N GLU A 515 -8.38 -26.53 -2.23
CA GLU A 515 -8.98 -25.22 -1.99
C GLU A 515 -8.49 -24.59 -0.67
N PRO A 516 -8.15 -23.29 -0.66
CA PRO A 516 -7.81 -22.55 0.54
C PRO A 516 -9.05 -22.10 1.30
N PHE A 517 -9.05 -22.39 2.59
CA PHE A 517 -10.06 -21.95 3.53
C PHE A 517 -9.42 -21.10 4.62
N TYR A 518 -10.13 -20.03 4.97
CA TYR A 518 -9.84 -19.31 6.20
C TYR A 518 -10.62 -19.94 7.36
N VAL A 519 -10.01 -20.10 8.53
CA VAL A 519 -10.62 -20.62 9.77
C VAL A 519 -10.33 -19.68 10.90
N SER A 520 -11.32 -19.33 11.70
CA SER A 520 -11.07 -18.63 12.94
C SER A 520 -12.07 -19.02 14.01
N SER A 521 -11.61 -19.09 15.24
CA SER A 521 -12.49 -19.10 16.41
C SER A 521 -13.38 -17.87 16.44
N VAL A 522 -14.57 -18.09 16.97
CA VAL A 522 -15.58 -17.08 17.24
C VAL A 522 -15.80 -17.03 18.73
N THR A 523 -15.71 -15.84 19.30
CA THR A 523 -15.86 -15.59 20.74
C THR A 523 -17.06 -14.67 21.01
N SER A 524 -17.41 -14.53 22.29
CA SER A 524 -18.33 -13.48 22.71
C SER A 524 -17.70 -12.10 22.52
N SER A 525 -18.52 -11.04 22.63
CA SER A 525 -18.01 -9.67 22.55
C SER A 525 -17.27 -9.17 23.81
N ASP A 526 -17.06 -10.00 24.84
CA ASP A 526 -16.22 -9.69 26.00
C ASP A 526 -14.76 -10.05 25.68
N GLU A 527 -13.88 -9.05 25.66
CA GLU A 527 -12.45 -9.21 25.34
C GLU A 527 -11.69 -10.12 26.33
N ARG A 528 -12.28 -10.45 27.48
CA ARG A 528 -11.71 -11.38 28.46
C ARG A 528 -12.05 -12.84 28.18
N ASP A 529 -13.02 -13.12 27.31
CA ASP A 529 -13.39 -14.49 26.98
C ASP A 529 -12.36 -15.12 26.05
N GLN A 530 -11.53 -16.00 26.62
CA GLN A 530 -10.63 -16.88 25.88
C GLN A 530 -11.29 -18.21 25.48
N THR A 531 -12.60 -18.32 25.69
CA THR A 531 -13.42 -19.47 25.32
C THR A 531 -14.05 -19.21 23.96
N ALA A 532 -13.75 -20.06 23.00
CA ALA A 532 -14.42 -20.07 21.71
C ALA A 532 -15.82 -20.68 21.88
N ILE A 533 -16.84 -20.04 21.30
CA ILE A 533 -18.20 -20.61 21.20
C ILE A 533 -18.36 -21.50 19.96
N GLY A 534 -17.36 -21.47 19.09
CA GLY A 534 -17.33 -22.13 17.79
C GLY A 534 -16.23 -21.55 16.93
N PHE A 535 -16.24 -21.91 15.66
CA PHE A 535 -15.34 -21.37 14.66
C PHE A 535 -16.04 -21.21 13.34
N ILE A 536 -15.61 -20.21 12.61
CA ILE A 536 -16.08 -19.92 11.27
C ILE A 536 -15.03 -20.34 10.27
N THR A 537 -15.51 -20.88 9.15
CA THR A 537 -14.73 -21.03 7.95
C THR A 537 -15.35 -20.27 6.80
N PHE A 538 -14.52 -19.83 5.87
CA PHE A 538 -14.99 -19.43 4.56
C PHE A 538 -13.98 -19.73 3.47
N SER A 539 -14.50 -20.17 2.32
CA SER A 539 -13.72 -20.45 1.11
C SER A 539 -13.29 -19.12 0.46
N LEU A 540 -11.99 -18.98 0.19
CA LEU A 540 -11.45 -17.83 -0.55
C LEU A 540 -11.70 -17.93 -2.07
N ARG A 541 -12.30 -19.05 -2.51
CA ARG A 541 -12.72 -19.26 -3.88
C ARG A 541 -14.19 -18.93 -4.09
N THR A 542 -15.05 -19.37 -3.18
CA THR A 542 -16.52 -19.30 -3.38
C THR A 542 -17.26 -18.36 -2.43
N MET A 543 -16.59 -17.77 -1.43
CA MET A 543 -17.21 -16.96 -0.35
C MET A 543 -18.17 -17.76 0.55
N LYS A 544 -18.34 -19.08 0.35
CA LYS A 544 -19.21 -19.90 1.21
C LYS A 544 -18.66 -19.94 2.62
N ALA A 545 -19.51 -19.59 3.60
CA ALA A 545 -19.15 -19.52 5.00
C ALA A 545 -19.92 -20.55 5.84
N LYS A 546 -19.23 -21.27 6.71
CA LYS A 546 -19.80 -22.22 7.67
C LYS A 546 -19.36 -21.85 9.08
N PHE A 547 -20.30 -21.83 10.03
CA PHE A 547 -20.03 -21.65 11.45
C PHE A 547 -20.30 -22.95 12.19
N TYR A 548 -19.27 -23.52 12.80
CA TYR A 548 -19.34 -24.73 13.59
C TYR A 548 -19.49 -24.35 15.07
N SER A 549 -20.66 -24.64 15.63
CA SER A 549 -20.98 -24.30 17.03
C SER A 549 -20.39 -25.35 17.97
N LYS A 550 -19.12 -25.20 18.30
CA LYS A 550 -18.39 -26.11 19.20
C LYS A 550 -17.58 -25.31 20.20
N ILE A 551 -17.87 -25.51 21.49
CA ILE A 551 -17.17 -24.83 22.58
C ILE A 551 -15.77 -25.40 22.74
N GLY A 552 -14.78 -24.54 22.95
CA GLY A 552 -13.43 -24.94 23.32
C GLY A 552 -12.52 -23.74 23.62
N ILE A 553 -11.22 -23.97 23.63
CA ILE A 553 -10.22 -22.91 23.78
C ILE A 553 -10.04 -22.15 22.46
N THR A 554 -9.59 -20.89 22.57
CA THR A 554 -9.17 -20.07 21.42
C THR A 554 -7.74 -20.38 20.99
N GLU A 555 -7.36 -19.91 19.80
CA GLU A 555 -6.00 -20.00 19.27
C GLU A 555 -4.98 -19.31 20.20
N ASN A 556 -5.32 -18.13 20.73
CA ASN A 556 -4.49 -17.42 21.70
C ASN A 556 -4.27 -18.27 22.97
N ARG A 557 -5.33 -18.89 23.47
CA ARG A 557 -5.23 -19.77 24.65
C ARG A 557 -4.36 -20.99 24.38
N ALA A 558 -4.46 -21.60 23.20
CA ALA A 558 -3.62 -22.73 22.80
C ALA A 558 -2.14 -22.34 22.73
N MET A 559 -1.81 -21.17 22.16
CA MET A 559 -0.44 -20.65 22.17
C MET A 559 0.07 -20.40 23.59
N ASP A 560 -0.77 -19.85 24.48
CA ASP A 560 -0.39 -19.60 25.87
C ASP A 560 -0.11 -20.92 26.61
N ILE A 561 -0.94 -21.94 26.42
CA ILE A 561 -0.73 -23.28 27.00
C ILE A 561 0.61 -23.86 26.54
N ALA A 562 0.90 -23.83 25.24
CA ALA A 562 2.17 -24.35 24.70
C ALA A 562 3.40 -23.61 25.26
N ARG A 563 3.29 -22.30 25.54
CA ARG A 563 4.37 -21.48 26.10
C ARG A 563 4.60 -21.70 27.61
N LEU A 564 3.65 -22.31 28.32
CA LEU A 564 3.79 -22.59 29.74
C LEU A 564 4.72 -23.76 30.04
N ASP A 565 5.02 -24.60 29.06
CA ASP A 565 5.96 -25.71 29.21
C ASP A 565 7.39 -25.22 29.51
N ASP A 566 8.06 -25.90 30.44
CA ASP A 566 9.38 -25.48 30.92
C ASP A 566 10.48 -25.67 29.87
N SER A 567 10.37 -26.65 28.97
CA SER A 567 11.32 -26.83 27.87
C SER A 567 11.24 -25.69 26.86
N VAL A 568 10.02 -25.18 26.64
CA VAL A 568 9.73 -24.07 25.73
C VAL A 568 10.29 -22.76 26.28
N LYS A 569 10.10 -22.51 27.58
CA LYS A 569 10.70 -21.36 28.29
C LYS A 569 12.21 -21.42 28.32
N ALA A 570 12.79 -22.58 28.63
CA ALA A 570 14.23 -22.76 28.71
C ALA A 570 14.93 -22.50 27.35
N MET A 571 14.27 -22.84 26.24
CA MET A 571 14.78 -22.61 24.88
C MET A 571 14.34 -21.27 24.27
N ASN A 572 13.54 -20.46 24.98
CA ASN A 572 12.97 -19.20 24.51
C ASN A 572 12.25 -19.34 23.15
N LEU A 573 11.44 -20.37 23.00
CA LEU A 573 10.70 -20.63 21.76
C LEU A 573 9.45 -19.77 21.66
N THR A 574 9.04 -19.50 20.43
CA THR A 574 7.80 -18.80 20.10
C THR A 574 6.83 -19.77 19.43
N ALA A 575 5.55 -19.63 19.76
CA ALA A 575 4.47 -20.41 19.16
C ALA A 575 4.00 -19.80 17.84
N THR A 576 3.83 -20.62 16.81
CA THR A 576 3.10 -20.25 15.60
C THR A 576 1.61 -20.18 15.87
N TRP A 577 0.89 -19.59 14.91
CA TRP A 577 -0.56 -19.60 14.99
C TRP A 577 -1.10 -21.04 14.91
N PRO A 578 -2.01 -21.45 15.83
CA PRO A 578 -2.62 -22.76 15.82
C PRO A 578 -3.57 -23.00 14.65
N ILE A 579 -3.53 -24.21 14.13
CA ILE A 579 -4.36 -24.69 13.03
C ILE A 579 -5.34 -25.71 13.57
N TYR A 580 -6.62 -25.51 13.26
CA TYR A 580 -7.68 -26.42 13.68
C TYR A 580 -7.72 -27.65 12.78
N ILE A 581 -7.68 -28.84 13.38
CA ILE A 581 -7.84 -30.14 12.73
C ILE A 581 -8.67 -31.09 13.60
N SER A 582 -9.02 -32.26 13.06
CA SER A 582 -9.60 -33.38 13.79
C SER A 582 -8.68 -34.58 13.72
N ILE A 583 -8.35 -35.14 14.88
CA ILE A 583 -7.60 -36.40 15.02
C ILE A 583 -8.47 -37.37 15.81
N ASN A 584 -8.75 -38.55 15.25
CA ASN A 584 -9.56 -39.58 15.90
C ASN A 584 -10.91 -39.04 16.42
N ASN A 585 -11.62 -38.27 15.60
CA ASN A 585 -12.88 -37.60 15.93
C ASN A 585 -12.79 -36.63 17.13
N THR A 586 -11.60 -36.13 17.43
CA THR A 586 -11.36 -35.15 18.50
C THR A 586 -10.88 -33.84 17.86
N PRO A 587 -11.55 -32.71 18.15
CA PRO A 587 -11.06 -31.37 17.84
C PRO A 587 -9.67 -31.11 18.43
N THR A 588 -8.74 -30.72 17.58
CA THR A 588 -7.33 -30.56 17.96
C THR A 588 -6.75 -29.31 17.34
N PHE A 589 -5.99 -28.56 18.13
CA PHE A 589 -5.09 -27.54 17.61
C PHE A 589 -3.71 -28.13 17.38
N PHE A 590 -3.20 -27.94 16.17
CA PHE A 590 -1.81 -28.16 15.80
C PHE A 590 -1.07 -26.82 15.76
N LEU A 591 0.11 -26.74 16.38
CA LEU A 591 1.03 -25.61 16.19
C LEU A 591 2.48 -26.07 16.25
N THR A 592 3.39 -25.22 15.80
CA THR A 592 4.83 -25.44 15.94
C THR A 592 5.43 -24.42 16.90
N LEU A 593 6.49 -24.85 17.59
CA LEU A 593 7.32 -24.02 18.44
C LEU A 593 8.66 -23.84 17.76
N LYS A 594 9.07 -22.58 17.60
CA LYS A 594 10.24 -22.21 16.81
C LYS A 594 11.13 -21.23 17.52
N ASN A 595 12.39 -21.21 17.10
CA ASN A 595 13.28 -20.08 17.34
C ASN A 595 13.37 -19.22 16.08
N ASP A 596 14.34 -18.30 16.03
CA ASP A 596 14.56 -17.45 14.87
C ASP A 596 15.10 -18.16 13.62
N VAL A 597 15.43 -19.45 13.70
CA VAL A 597 16.10 -20.15 12.60
C VAL A 597 15.25 -21.28 12.06
N LYS A 598 14.72 -22.14 12.95
CA LYS A 598 14.00 -23.35 12.58
C LYS A 598 12.88 -23.68 13.57
N VAL A 599 11.94 -24.51 13.12
CA VAL A 599 11.01 -25.22 13.99
C VAL A 599 11.80 -26.18 14.88
N GLN A 600 11.46 -26.21 16.17
CA GLN A 600 12.13 -27.02 17.18
C GLN A 600 11.21 -28.12 17.71
N LYS A 601 9.92 -27.81 17.90
CA LYS A 601 8.94 -28.73 18.48
C LYS A 601 7.59 -28.61 17.79
N TYR A 602 6.82 -29.68 17.86
CA TYR A 602 5.48 -29.83 17.30
C TYR A 602 4.51 -30.09 18.44
N VAL A 603 3.34 -29.47 18.38
CA VAL A 603 2.39 -29.47 19.49
C VAL A 603 0.99 -29.83 19.00
N PHE A 604 0.37 -30.78 19.70
CA PHE A 604 -1.05 -31.06 19.59
C PHE A 604 -1.75 -30.80 20.92
N ILE A 605 -2.87 -30.08 20.87
CA ILE A 605 -3.67 -29.71 22.04
C ILE A 605 -5.12 -30.05 21.77
N ASN A 606 -5.79 -30.72 22.71
CA ASN A 606 -7.23 -30.89 22.64
C ASN A 606 -7.93 -29.52 22.65
N GLN A 607 -8.64 -29.20 21.57
CA GLN A 607 -9.25 -27.90 21.41
C GLN A 607 -10.45 -27.71 22.36
N GLU A 608 -11.14 -28.77 22.76
CA GLU A 608 -12.29 -28.68 23.66
C GLU A 608 -11.84 -28.41 25.11
N THR A 609 -10.85 -29.18 25.58
CA THR A 609 -10.47 -29.19 27.00
C THR A 609 -9.30 -28.26 27.31
N GLY A 610 -8.40 -28.02 26.35
CA GLY A 610 -7.14 -27.33 26.61
C GLY A 610 -6.27 -28.03 27.66
N GLU A 611 -6.42 -29.35 27.79
CA GLU A 611 -5.58 -30.21 28.64
C GLU A 611 -4.10 -30.21 28.19
N GLU A 612 -3.26 -30.93 28.93
CA GLU A 612 -1.80 -30.92 28.78
C GLU A 612 -1.38 -31.13 27.31
N PRO A 613 -0.62 -30.18 26.72
CA PRO A 613 -0.22 -30.26 25.33
C PRO A 613 0.79 -31.40 25.13
N ILE A 614 0.64 -32.18 24.05
CA ILE A 614 1.69 -33.11 23.63
C ILE A 614 2.71 -32.33 22.82
N ILE A 615 3.94 -32.25 23.34
CA ILE A 615 5.03 -31.45 22.75
C ILE A 615 6.22 -32.37 22.45
N GLU A 616 6.55 -32.55 21.17
CA GLU A 616 7.63 -33.44 20.75
C GLU A 616 8.56 -32.79 19.71
N ASP A 617 9.78 -33.33 19.58
CA ASP A 617 10.81 -32.81 18.66
C ASP A 617 10.55 -33.18 17.18
N SER A 618 9.63 -34.11 16.92
CA SER A 618 9.23 -34.54 15.57
C SER A 618 7.71 -34.53 15.44
N LEU A 619 7.20 -34.09 14.29
CA LEU A 619 5.77 -34.08 13.96
C LEU A 619 5.16 -35.46 14.16
N LEU A 620 5.86 -36.50 13.72
CA LEU A 620 5.37 -37.86 13.77
C LEU A 620 5.26 -38.37 15.21
N MET A 621 6.25 -38.10 16.06
CA MET A 621 6.18 -38.44 17.47
C MET A 621 5.03 -37.71 18.15
N ALA A 622 4.93 -36.40 17.94
CA ALA A 622 3.83 -35.58 18.46
C ALA A 622 2.47 -36.17 18.07
N TYR A 623 2.32 -36.56 16.79
CA TYR A 623 1.08 -37.14 16.28
C TYR A 623 0.80 -38.51 16.90
N THR A 624 1.79 -39.40 16.96
CA THR A 624 1.59 -40.75 17.52
C THR A 624 1.27 -40.74 19.01
N GLU A 625 1.96 -39.92 19.80
CA GLU A 625 1.71 -39.80 21.25
C GLU A 625 0.37 -39.13 21.52
N TYR A 626 0.00 -38.12 20.72
CA TYR A 626 -1.33 -37.53 20.81
C TYR A 626 -2.43 -38.53 20.39
N LEU A 627 -2.23 -39.31 19.32
CA LEU A 627 -3.19 -40.33 18.92
C LEU A 627 -3.35 -41.41 20.00
N LYS A 628 -2.25 -41.83 20.64
CA LYS A 628 -2.27 -42.77 21.77
C LYS A 628 -3.02 -42.20 22.97
N SER A 629 -2.82 -40.92 23.30
CA SER A 629 -3.53 -40.27 24.41
C SER A 629 -5.04 -40.20 24.19
N LEU A 630 -5.48 -40.14 22.93
CA LEU A 630 -6.88 -40.25 22.52
C LEU A 630 -7.41 -41.70 22.45
N GLY A 631 -6.60 -42.71 22.80
CA GLY A 631 -6.97 -44.13 22.70
C GLY A 631 -7.00 -44.66 21.25
N GLY A 632 -6.47 -43.91 20.30
CA GLY A 632 -6.31 -44.32 18.91
C GLY A 632 -5.18 -45.35 18.74
N LYS A 633 -5.23 -46.11 17.65
CA LYS A 633 -4.17 -47.05 17.27
C LYS A 633 -3.40 -46.50 16.08
N VAL A 634 -2.08 -46.50 16.19
CA VAL A 634 -1.18 -46.20 15.07
C VAL A 634 -1.10 -47.46 14.19
N GLU A 635 -1.50 -47.33 12.93
CA GLU A 635 -1.24 -48.38 11.92
C GLU A 635 0.27 -48.50 11.72
N SER A 636 0.83 -49.63 12.10
CA SER A 636 2.27 -49.84 12.15
C SER A 636 2.65 -51.21 11.60
N ASN A 637 3.88 -51.30 11.09
CA ASN A 637 4.46 -52.53 10.60
C ASN A 637 5.33 -53.14 11.68
N THR A 638 5.17 -54.44 11.92
CA THR A 638 6.01 -55.17 12.89
C THR A 638 7.23 -55.74 12.18
N VAL A 639 8.41 -55.52 12.74
CA VAL A 639 9.67 -56.15 12.34
C VAL A 639 10.38 -56.71 13.56
N SER A 640 11.02 -57.87 13.38
CA SER A 640 11.90 -58.45 14.38
C SER A 640 13.18 -59.03 13.77
N GLY A 641 14.24 -59.04 14.56
CA GLY A 641 15.51 -59.66 14.19
C GLY A 641 16.70 -59.15 14.99
N THR A 642 17.89 -59.59 14.59
CA THR A 642 19.15 -59.21 15.21
C THR A 642 19.51 -57.77 14.85
N VAL A 643 19.85 -56.98 15.86
CA VAL A 643 20.21 -55.58 15.76
C VAL A 643 21.64 -55.43 15.26
N SER A 644 21.83 -54.48 14.35
CA SER A 644 23.11 -53.83 14.09
C SER A 644 22.94 -52.33 14.32
N ARG A 645 23.35 -51.87 15.52
CA ARG A 645 23.28 -50.46 15.94
C ARG A 645 24.25 -49.62 15.11
N LYS A 646 23.77 -48.48 14.59
CA LYS A 646 24.59 -47.49 13.87
C LYS A 646 25.12 -46.42 14.82
N GLU A 647 24.24 -45.62 15.39
CA GLU A 647 24.62 -44.48 16.23
C GLU A 647 23.52 -44.09 17.22
N ILE A 648 23.89 -43.29 18.24
CA ILE A 648 22.95 -42.53 19.04
C ILE A 648 23.19 -41.05 18.73
N VAL A 649 22.14 -40.34 18.31
CA VAL A 649 22.18 -38.91 18.05
C VAL A 649 21.05 -38.25 18.82
N GLY A 650 21.40 -37.38 19.77
CA GLY A 650 20.44 -36.79 20.70
C GLY A 650 19.71 -37.86 21.52
N ASN A 651 18.38 -37.83 21.49
CA ASN A 651 17.51 -38.77 22.20
C ASN A 651 17.12 -40.01 21.37
N PHE A 652 17.80 -40.29 20.26
CA PHE A 652 17.44 -41.38 19.36
C PHE A 652 18.56 -42.40 19.18
N ALA A 653 18.18 -43.67 19.12
CA ALA A 653 19.00 -44.76 18.62
C ALA A 653 18.67 -45.03 17.15
N TYR A 654 19.70 -45.07 16.31
CA TYR A 654 19.61 -45.47 14.91
C TYR A 654 20.20 -46.86 14.74
N PHE A 655 19.44 -47.77 14.13
CA PHE A 655 19.85 -49.15 13.96
C PHE A 655 19.25 -49.80 12.71
N THR A 656 19.81 -50.94 12.33
CA THR A 656 19.34 -51.81 11.25
C THR A 656 19.05 -53.19 11.82
N VAL A 657 18.26 -53.99 11.12
CA VAL A 657 17.96 -55.38 11.50
C VAL A 657 18.53 -56.29 10.44
N GLU A 658 19.17 -57.41 10.80
CA GLU A 658 19.89 -58.28 9.83
C GLU A 658 19.02 -58.75 8.67
N ASN A 659 17.72 -58.93 8.90
CA ASN A 659 16.73 -59.35 7.90
C ASN A 659 16.37 -58.22 6.91
N ASN A 660 16.78 -56.97 7.17
CA ASN A 660 16.45 -55.78 6.40
C ASN A 660 17.53 -54.69 6.56
N ASN A 661 18.76 -55.00 6.14
CA ASN A 661 19.94 -54.14 6.36
C ASN A 661 19.90 -52.81 5.57
N ASP A 662 19.04 -52.70 4.56
CA ASP A 662 18.90 -51.50 3.73
C ASP A 662 18.06 -50.41 4.44
N ILE A 663 17.33 -50.76 5.51
CA ILE A 663 16.44 -49.87 6.23
C ILE A 663 17.05 -49.46 7.57
N VAL A 664 17.21 -48.15 7.78
CA VAL A 664 17.64 -47.57 9.07
C VAL A 664 16.41 -47.17 9.87
N TYR A 665 16.21 -47.86 10.99
CA TYR A 665 15.18 -47.56 11.96
C TYR A 665 15.68 -46.55 12.99
N LYS A 666 14.78 -45.65 13.41
CA LYS A 666 15.01 -44.59 14.40
C LYS A 666 14.09 -44.83 15.59
N ALA A 667 14.65 -45.04 16.77
CA ALA A 667 13.89 -45.25 18.01
C ALA A 667 14.21 -44.19 19.07
N PRO A 668 13.21 -43.54 19.68
CA PRO A 668 13.38 -42.74 20.88
C PRO A 668 13.95 -43.59 22.03
N LEU A 669 14.99 -43.10 22.71
CA LEU A 669 15.72 -43.84 23.75
C LEU A 669 14.91 -44.06 25.03
N ASP A 670 13.91 -43.22 25.28
CA ASP A 670 12.99 -43.31 26.41
C ASP A 670 11.95 -44.42 26.26
N MET A 671 11.67 -44.91 25.04
CA MET A 671 10.79 -46.07 24.82
C MET A 671 11.24 -47.32 25.57
N ASN A 672 12.56 -47.55 25.65
CA ASN A 672 13.11 -48.68 26.37
C ASN A 672 14.55 -48.38 26.82
N SER A 673 14.80 -48.39 28.13
CA SER A 673 16.13 -48.09 28.69
C SER A 673 17.25 -49.01 28.19
N LYS A 674 16.91 -50.20 27.66
CA LYS A 674 17.89 -51.09 27.02
C LYS A 674 18.44 -50.55 25.69
N LEU A 675 17.76 -49.60 25.04
CA LEU A 675 18.24 -48.98 23.80
C LEU A 675 19.57 -48.23 23.97
N TYR A 676 19.81 -47.66 25.15
CA TYR A 676 21.08 -46.98 25.46
C TYR A 676 22.29 -47.91 25.35
N VAL A 677 22.09 -49.16 25.79
CA VAL A 677 23.13 -50.19 25.89
C VAL A 677 23.05 -51.23 24.78
N MET A 678 22.06 -51.11 23.88
CA MET A 678 21.88 -52.00 22.74
C MET A 678 23.13 -52.02 21.86
N MET A 679 23.58 -53.20 21.47
CA MET A 679 24.77 -53.47 20.65
C MET A 679 24.46 -54.38 19.48
N LYS A 680 25.46 -54.59 18.61
CA LYS A 680 25.37 -55.56 17.53
C LYS A 680 25.24 -56.97 18.11
N GLY A 681 24.24 -57.73 17.66
CA GLY A 681 23.97 -59.10 18.11
C GLY A 681 22.77 -59.24 19.04
N ASP A 682 22.25 -58.13 19.58
CA ASP A 682 21.03 -58.11 20.38
C ASP A 682 19.80 -58.41 19.53
N TYR A 683 18.73 -58.92 20.12
CA TYR A 683 17.47 -59.20 19.40
C TYR A 683 16.40 -58.18 19.76
N ILE A 684 15.71 -57.63 18.75
CA ILE A 684 14.60 -56.69 18.93
C ILE A 684 13.38 -57.11 18.13
N SER A 685 12.18 -56.89 18.68
CA SER A 685 10.89 -56.89 17.98
C SER A 685 10.20 -55.57 18.26
N PHE A 686 9.73 -54.90 17.22
CA PHE A 686 9.18 -53.57 17.33
C PHE A 686 8.20 -53.26 16.19
N ASN A 687 7.33 -52.30 16.45
CA ASN A 687 6.43 -51.71 15.47
C ASN A 687 7.03 -50.40 14.97
N TYR A 688 6.97 -50.16 13.67
CA TYR A 688 7.45 -48.94 13.03
C TYR A 688 6.47 -48.40 12.00
N ILE A 689 6.65 -47.13 11.64
CA ILE A 689 5.93 -46.46 10.57
C ILE A 689 6.92 -45.77 9.63
N LEU A 690 6.52 -45.62 8.37
CA LEU A 690 7.30 -44.95 7.33
C LEU A 690 6.69 -43.56 7.05
N GLN A 691 7.46 -42.50 7.24
CA GLN A 691 7.05 -41.14 6.88
C GLN A 691 8.26 -40.30 6.47
N GLU A 692 8.13 -39.51 5.39
CA GLU A 692 9.21 -38.64 4.86
C GLU A 692 10.57 -39.35 4.67
N SER A 693 10.55 -40.64 4.33
CA SER A 693 11.74 -41.50 4.19
C SER A 693 12.44 -41.89 5.50
N GLU A 694 11.87 -41.60 6.66
CA GLU A 694 12.32 -42.12 7.96
C GLU A 694 11.45 -43.30 8.43
N TYR A 695 12.11 -44.32 9.00
CA TYR A 695 11.46 -45.49 9.60
C TYR A 695 11.46 -45.34 11.12
N LEU A 696 10.42 -44.72 11.67
CA LEU A 696 10.31 -44.43 13.10
C LEU A 696 9.71 -45.62 13.85
N VAL A 697 10.41 -46.06 14.90
CA VAL A 697 9.89 -47.05 15.85
C VAL A 697 8.86 -46.39 16.76
N VAL A 698 7.69 -47.00 16.89
CA VAL A 698 6.55 -46.48 17.66
C VAL A 698 6.23 -47.30 18.91
N GLU A 699 6.68 -48.56 18.95
CA GLU A 699 6.51 -49.48 20.06
C GLU A 699 7.58 -50.59 19.99
N ILE A 700 8.09 -51.03 21.14
CA ILE A 700 9.04 -52.14 21.23
C ILE A 700 8.38 -53.29 21.98
N ASP A 701 8.05 -54.37 21.27
CA ASP A 701 7.44 -55.56 21.86
C ASP A 701 8.45 -56.32 22.73
N SER A 702 9.70 -56.42 22.26
CA SER A 702 10.77 -57.09 23.00
C SER A 702 12.15 -56.58 22.61
N LEU A 703 13.05 -56.49 23.58
CA LEU A 703 14.47 -56.20 23.38
C LEU A 703 15.30 -57.07 24.35
N VAL A 704 16.06 -57.99 23.78
CA VAL A 704 16.90 -58.97 24.47
C VAL A 704 18.36 -58.66 24.15
N LEU A 705 19.10 -58.26 25.19
CA LEU A 705 20.54 -58.01 25.09
C LEU A 705 21.26 -59.36 25.14
N ALA A 706 22.22 -59.56 24.24
CA ALA A 706 22.97 -60.81 24.09
C ALA A 706 23.97 -61.08 25.24
#